data_AF-A0A8S2LV98-F1
#
_entry.id   AF-A0A8S2LV98-F1
#
_cell.length_a   1.000
_cell.length_b   1.000
_cell.length_c   1.000
_cell.angle_alpha   90.00
_cell.angle_beta   90.00
_cell.angle_gamma   90.00
#
_symmetry.space_group_name_H-M   'P 1'
#
loop_
_entity.id
_entity.type
_entity.pdbx_description
1 polymer ?
#
loop_
_entity_poly.entity_id
_entity_poly.type
_entity_poly.pdbx_seq_one_letter_code
_entity_poly.pdbx_strand_id
1 'polypeptide(L)'
;MLQLFINSSYRFVYCARYYSTNHQLQWSSSRVRQTFIDYFTRHSQIPHINIPSSSVIPPKDAGTYFVNSGMNQFKSIFLSHQDKVSKQCVVNYQKCIRVGGKHNDLSDVGHDTYHHTFFEMLGNWSFNNSYFKREACTMAYDLLTRIYGIEKNRLFFTYFNGENNLIQPDYETKQIWMDLGIDSNRILPFGMKENFWEMSEVGPCGPCTEIHYDHTSQGDPLQVNRDNPRVVELWNLVFMQYERRQDKSLIPLHNCHVDTGMGLERLVAVLNSFESNYDTDLFTPLFDTIHSYCHPSCSIPVYSQANKNQQYAYRLLADHVRMFTIAIGDGLIPEKKGIGGLLKKMIERATRIAYEYLHIDEENVAIISKLIPITTQILSQAYPDLNEKLNRTMEIIKYCEVNYMKKYKLAKPLLEKFIQDKILKSDYFISGDDIYRLYAGKINHVNVPLEMIEDYTRLFPVVKFDWSNFEELMREETRKSKIFSVYNKTIKTNENVSQHPTDKILDLIKQCSSLKQTIDEPYKYQADKSLNAKVQLIIQNNNSKNQLTVFQSIDKNCKYYVLLDQTNFYSTGGGQTFDHGKIQFSNNLIFQVENVFRLHEHILHYGYFLGNENIDDKNVVCCVDMKRRLNLSRNHTTTHLVNRILRELLNDS
;
A
#
# COMPACT_ATOMS: atom_id res chain seq x y z
N MET A 1 32.57 -45.41 1.72
CA MET A 1 31.16 -45.85 1.90
C MET A 1 30.22 -44.70 2.29
N LEU A 2 30.54 -43.85 3.27
CA LEU A 2 29.73 -42.65 3.60
C LEU A 2 29.58 -41.66 2.41
N GLN A 3 30.62 -41.50 1.60
CA GLN A 3 30.61 -40.61 0.42
C GLN A 3 29.78 -41.15 -0.77
N LEU A 4 29.44 -42.44 -0.75
CA LEU A 4 28.55 -43.08 -1.74
C LEU A 4 27.08 -43.00 -1.32
N PHE A 5 26.79 -43.01 -0.01
CA PHE A 5 25.44 -42.80 0.53
C PHE A 5 24.96 -41.36 0.41
N ILE A 6 25.87 -40.38 0.54
CA ILE A 6 25.57 -38.97 0.27
C ILE A 6 25.19 -38.83 -1.22
N ASN A 7 25.97 -39.41 -2.14
CA ASN A 7 25.70 -39.33 -3.58
C ASN A 7 24.38 -40.00 -4.04
N SER A 8 23.84 -41.00 -3.35
CA SER A 8 22.58 -41.65 -3.76
C SER A 8 21.34 -40.80 -3.47
N SER A 9 21.34 -40.06 -2.35
CA SER A 9 20.22 -39.18 -1.98
C SER A 9 20.16 -37.93 -2.88
N TYR A 10 21.33 -37.38 -3.25
CA TYR A 10 21.43 -36.23 -4.14
C TYR A 10 21.15 -36.57 -5.61
N ARG A 11 21.45 -37.80 -6.07
CA ARG A 11 21.05 -38.25 -7.40
C ARG A 11 19.53 -38.30 -7.58
N PHE A 12 18.77 -38.58 -6.52
CA PHE A 12 17.31 -38.60 -6.58
C PHE A 12 16.72 -37.19 -6.79
N VAL A 13 17.24 -36.18 -6.09
CA VAL A 13 16.84 -34.76 -6.27
C VAL A 13 17.27 -34.24 -7.65
N TYR A 14 18.42 -34.68 -8.16
CA TYR A 14 18.95 -34.29 -9.47
C TYR A 14 18.19 -34.91 -10.65
N CYS A 15 17.85 -36.20 -10.54
CA CYS A 15 16.98 -36.85 -11.51
C CYS A 15 15.57 -36.24 -11.47
N ALA A 16 15.03 -35.90 -10.29
CA ALA A 16 13.71 -35.26 -10.22
C ALA A 16 13.66 -33.91 -10.96
N ARG A 17 14.72 -33.08 -10.91
CA ARG A 17 14.77 -31.77 -11.60
C ARG A 17 15.11 -31.87 -13.09
N TYR A 18 16.00 -32.78 -13.51
CA TYR A 18 16.33 -32.92 -14.94
C TYR A 18 15.25 -33.72 -15.71
N TYR A 19 14.48 -34.57 -15.02
CA TYR A 19 13.32 -35.27 -15.61
C TYR A 19 12.02 -34.43 -15.56
N SER A 20 11.96 -33.29 -14.87
CA SER A 20 10.73 -32.47 -14.81
C SER A 20 10.50 -31.57 -16.03
N THR A 21 11.45 -31.45 -16.95
CA THR A 21 11.28 -30.68 -18.19
C THR A 21 10.38 -31.38 -19.22
N ASN A 22 9.99 -32.65 -18.99
CA ASN A 22 9.11 -33.43 -19.86
C ASN A 22 7.91 -34.11 -19.15
N HIS A 23 7.75 -33.94 -17.84
CA HIS A 23 6.54 -34.39 -17.13
C HIS A 23 5.68 -33.20 -16.73
N GLN A 24 4.48 -33.12 -17.29
CA GLN A 24 3.45 -32.18 -16.87
C GLN A 24 3.21 -32.38 -15.36
N LEU A 25 3.44 -31.34 -14.55
CA LEU A 25 3.16 -31.40 -13.11
C LEU A 25 1.74 -31.90 -12.90
N GLN A 26 1.57 -32.86 -11.97
CA GLN A 26 0.25 -33.40 -11.65
C GLN A 26 -0.69 -32.26 -11.21
N TRP A 27 -0.19 -31.35 -10.37
CA TRP A 27 -0.90 -30.17 -9.89
C TRP A 27 -0.17 -28.89 -10.31
N SER A 28 -0.35 -28.44 -11.55
CA SER A 28 0.12 -27.11 -11.96
C SER A 28 -0.64 -26.01 -11.21
N SER A 29 0.00 -24.85 -11.00
CA SER A 29 -0.61 -23.67 -10.38
C SER A 29 -1.95 -23.29 -11.02
N SER A 30 -2.04 -23.42 -12.34
CA SER A 30 -3.26 -23.20 -13.11
C SER A 30 -4.38 -24.18 -12.76
N ARG A 31 -4.06 -25.48 -12.71
CA ARG A 31 -5.02 -26.52 -12.31
C ARG A 31 -5.49 -26.31 -10.88
N VAL A 32 -4.58 -25.96 -9.97
CA VAL A 32 -4.91 -25.70 -8.56
C VAL A 32 -5.86 -24.51 -8.44
N ARG A 33 -5.58 -23.37 -9.08
CA ARG A 33 -6.51 -22.22 -9.14
C ARG A 33 -7.90 -22.63 -9.64
N GLN A 34 -7.95 -23.30 -10.79
CA GLN A 34 -9.24 -23.65 -11.40
C GLN A 34 -10.01 -24.66 -10.54
N THR A 35 -9.33 -25.60 -9.90
CA THR A 35 -9.95 -26.58 -9.01
C THR A 35 -10.58 -25.91 -7.79
N PHE A 36 -9.89 -24.92 -7.20
CA PHE A 36 -10.44 -24.12 -6.09
C PHE A 36 -11.72 -23.38 -6.51
N ILE A 37 -11.67 -22.66 -7.65
CA ILE A 37 -12.84 -21.93 -8.16
C ILE A 37 -13.99 -22.88 -8.52
N ASP A 38 -13.71 -23.97 -9.23
CA ASP A 38 -14.70 -24.95 -9.65
C ASP A 38 -15.38 -25.62 -8.44
N TYR A 39 -14.62 -25.91 -7.38
CA TYR A 39 -15.16 -26.51 -6.16
C TYR A 39 -16.27 -25.65 -5.54
N PHE A 40 -15.99 -24.36 -5.32
CA PHE A 40 -16.93 -23.45 -4.68
C PHE A 40 -18.07 -23.02 -5.62
N THR A 41 -17.78 -22.78 -6.90
CA THR A 41 -18.82 -22.38 -7.87
C THR A 41 -19.80 -23.50 -8.20
N ARG A 42 -19.36 -24.77 -8.17
CA ARG A 42 -20.20 -25.94 -8.43
C ARG A 42 -20.73 -26.61 -7.16
N HIS A 43 -20.53 -26.01 -5.99
CA HIS A 43 -21.04 -26.55 -4.74
C HIS A 43 -22.58 -26.59 -4.76
N SER A 44 -23.16 -27.77 -4.61
CA SER A 44 -24.58 -28.01 -4.91
C SER A 44 -25.56 -27.27 -3.99
N GLN A 45 -25.16 -27.01 -2.75
CA GLN A 45 -26.02 -26.38 -1.73
C GLN A 45 -25.69 -24.90 -1.50
N ILE A 46 -24.44 -24.51 -1.74
CA ILE A 46 -23.90 -23.19 -1.37
C ILE A 46 -23.01 -22.72 -2.51
N PRO A 47 -23.57 -22.39 -3.69
CA PRO A 47 -22.76 -21.98 -4.84
C PRO A 47 -22.16 -20.59 -4.60
N HIS A 48 -20.84 -20.47 -4.68
CA HIS A 48 -20.16 -19.18 -4.62
C HIS A 48 -20.11 -18.54 -6.01
N ILE A 49 -20.18 -17.21 -6.04
CA ILE A 49 -20.00 -16.44 -7.27
C ILE A 49 -18.51 -16.15 -7.45
N ASN A 50 -17.93 -16.59 -8.57
CA ASN A 50 -16.57 -16.21 -8.95
C ASN A 50 -16.52 -14.72 -9.29
N ILE A 51 -15.61 -13.98 -8.65
CA ILE A 51 -15.42 -12.55 -8.87
C ILE A 51 -13.95 -12.24 -9.16
N PRO A 52 -13.64 -11.27 -10.03
CA PRO A 52 -12.25 -10.91 -10.30
C PRO A 52 -11.49 -10.46 -9.04
N SER A 53 -10.16 -10.62 -9.06
CA SER A 53 -9.27 -9.98 -8.09
C SER A 53 -9.36 -8.46 -8.22
N SER A 54 -9.33 -7.75 -7.08
CA SER A 54 -9.13 -6.30 -7.08
C SER A 54 -7.68 -5.92 -7.42
N SER A 55 -7.46 -4.63 -7.67
CA SER A 55 -6.11 -4.06 -7.83
C SER A 55 -5.29 -4.23 -6.55
N VAL A 56 -3.97 -4.44 -6.68
CA VAL A 56 -3.05 -4.38 -5.53
C VAL A 56 -2.88 -2.97 -4.95
N ILE A 57 -3.29 -1.94 -5.71
CA ILE A 57 -3.30 -0.55 -5.27
C ILE A 57 -4.59 -0.31 -4.48
N PRO A 58 -4.48 -0.03 -3.16
CA PRO A 58 -5.66 0.15 -2.35
C PRO A 58 -6.34 1.51 -2.64
N PRO A 59 -7.65 1.64 -2.35
CA PRO A 59 -8.33 2.92 -2.43
C PRO A 59 -7.64 4.00 -1.59
N LYS A 60 -7.84 5.27 -1.97
CA LYS A 60 -7.44 6.40 -1.12
C LYS A 60 -8.10 6.22 0.25
N ASP A 61 -7.32 6.38 1.31
CA ASP A 61 -7.75 6.24 2.72
C ASP A 61 -7.90 4.80 3.26
N ALA A 62 -7.43 3.78 2.54
CA ALA A 62 -7.45 2.40 3.03
C ALA A 62 -6.61 2.14 4.30
N GLY A 63 -5.60 2.99 4.56
CA GLY A 63 -4.68 2.84 5.70
C GLY A 63 -3.56 1.81 5.51
N THR A 64 -3.48 1.17 4.34
CA THR A 64 -2.39 0.22 3.97
C THR A 64 -1.66 0.71 2.73
N TYR A 65 -0.41 0.25 2.53
CA TYR A 65 0.36 0.55 1.31
C TYR A 65 -0.11 -0.29 0.12
N PHE A 66 -0.48 -1.55 0.35
CA PHE A 66 -0.98 -2.48 -0.66
C PHE A 66 -2.20 -3.24 -0.15
N VAL A 67 -2.96 -3.85 -1.06
CA VAL A 67 -3.93 -4.91 -0.75
C VAL A 67 -3.15 -6.14 -0.30
N ASN A 68 -3.39 -6.59 0.93
CA ASN A 68 -2.62 -7.64 1.61
C ASN A 68 -3.42 -8.94 1.86
N SER A 69 -4.72 -8.91 1.59
CA SER A 69 -5.66 -10.02 1.76
C SER A 69 -6.82 -9.93 0.74
N GLY A 70 -7.42 -11.07 0.41
CA GLY A 70 -8.64 -11.13 -0.41
C GLY A 70 -9.82 -10.36 0.17
N MET A 71 -9.86 -10.19 1.48
CA MET A 71 -10.95 -9.52 2.20
C MET A 71 -11.00 -8.00 1.98
N ASN A 72 -9.89 -7.37 1.56
CA ASN A 72 -9.79 -5.91 1.51
C ASN A 72 -10.85 -5.27 0.60
N GLN A 73 -11.20 -5.92 -0.51
CA GLN A 73 -12.24 -5.43 -1.44
C GLN A 73 -13.66 -5.56 -0.91
N PHE A 74 -13.87 -6.32 0.19
CA PHE A 74 -15.17 -6.52 0.83
C PHE A 74 -15.30 -5.79 2.17
N LYS A 75 -14.33 -4.96 2.54
CA LYS A 75 -14.34 -4.21 3.81
C LYS A 75 -15.66 -3.49 4.06
N SER A 76 -16.22 -2.85 3.03
CA SER A 76 -17.50 -2.15 3.12
C SER A 76 -18.68 -3.08 3.40
N ILE A 77 -18.65 -4.32 2.90
CA ILE A 77 -19.70 -5.32 3.10
C ILE A 77 -19.69 -5.81 4.57
N PHE A 78 -18.51 -6.14 5.10
CA PHE A 78 -18.38 -6.57 6.51
C PHE A 78 -18.85 -5.52 7.51
N LEU A 79 -18.69 -4.24 7.18
CA LEU A 79 -19.07 -3.11 8.04
C LEU A 79 -20.49 -2.59 7.73
N SER A 80 -21.13 -3.08 6.67
CA SER A 80 -22.45 -2.58 6.28
C SER A 80 -23.53 -3.07 7.23
N HIS A 81 -24.46 -2.18 7.57
CA HIS A 81 -25.72 -2.52 8.26
C HIS A 81 -26.84 -2.86 7.27
N GLN A 82 -26.52 -3.09 5.98
CA GLN A 82 -27.53 -3.35 4.95
C GLN A 82 -27.63 -4.84 4.64
N ASP A 83 -28.83 -5.40 4.82
CA ASP A 83 -29.09 -6.82 4.54
C ASP A 83 -29.09 -7.15 3.03
N LYS A 84 -29.17 -6.13 2.16
CA LYS A 84 -29.25 -6.30 0.71
C LYS A 84 -27.87 -6.29 0.05
N VAL A 85 -27.09 -7.34 0.28
CA VAL A 85 -25.92 -7.65 -0.56
C VAL A 85 -26.38 -8.59 -1.66
N SER A 86 -26.20 -8.21 -2.93
CA SER A 86 -26.63 -9.01 -4.08
C SER A 86 -25.86 -10.33 -4.24
N LYS A 87 -24.74 -10.50 -3.52
CA LYS A 87 -23.86 -11.67 -3.56
C LYS A 87 -23.61 -12.16 -2.14
N GLN A 88 -24.23 -13.26 -1.75
CA GLN A 88 -24.14 -13.80 -0.39
C GLN A 88 -22.89 -14.66 -0.16
N CYS A 89 -22.41 -15.34 -1.21
CA CYS A 89 -21.19 -16.15 -1.18
C CYS A 89 -20.34 -15.85 -2.41
N VAL A 90 -19.05 -15.61 -2.23
CA VAL A 90 -18.13 -15.30 -3.34
C VAL A 90 -16.81 -16.03 -3.20
N VAL A 91 -16.14 -16.29 -4.32
CA VAL A 91 -14.85 -16.98 -4.38
C VAL A 91 -13.94 -16.30 -5.38
N ASN A 92 -12.65 -16.20 -5.09
CA ASN A 92 -11.64 -15.77 -6.06
C ASN A 92 -10.22 -16.21 -5.66
N TYR A 93 -9.25 -15.73 -6.44
CA TYR A 93 -7.83 -15.71 -6.08
C TYR A 93 -7.32 -14.26 -6.15
N GLN A 94 -7.12 -13.64 -5.00
CA GLN A 94 -6.72 -12.24 -4.91
C GLN A 94 -5.20 -12.07 -5.05
N LYS A 95 -4.80 -11.08 -5.84
CA LYS A 95 -3.42 -10.54 -5.87
C LYS A 95 -3.12 -9.84 -4.55
N CYS A 96 -2.15 -10.33 -3.78
CA CYS A 96 -1.77 -9.75 -2.50
C CYS A 96 -0.31 -9.32 -2.50
N ILE A 97 -0.01 -8.13 -1.97
CA ILE A 97 1.35 -7.66 -1.71
C ILE A 97 1.52 -7.39 -0.22
N ARG A 98 2.50 -8.05 0.41
CA ARG A 98 2.83 -7.90 1.85
C ARG A 98 4.19 -7.21 2.02
N VAL A 99 4.18 -5.90 1.77
CA VAL A 99 5.36 -5.04 1.90
C VAL A 99 4.99 -3.82 2.75
N GLY A 100 5.60 -3.73 3.94
CA GLY A 100 5.34 -2.68 4.93
C GLY A 100 4.01 -2.85 5.71
N GLY A 101 3.88 -2.14 6.83
CA GLY A 101 2.70 -2.22 7.71
C GLY A 101 2.73 -3.43 8.67
N LYS A 102 1.55 -3.82 9.21
CA LYS A 102 1.40 -4.93 10.18
C LYS A 102 1.78 -6.30 9.60
N HIS A 103 1.42 -6.53 8.32
CA HIS A 103 1.75 -7.76 7.58
C HIS A 103 2.85 -7.45 6.56
N ASN A 104 4.10 -7.75 6.91
CA ASN A 104 5.27 -7.39 6.14
C ASN A 104 6.28 -8.54 6.14
N ASP A 105 6.41 -9.18 4.98
CA ASP A 105 7.28 -10.36 4.82
C ASP A 105 8.61 -10.00 4.12
N LEU A 106 8.83 -8.71 3.81
CA LEU A 106 9.96 -8.21 2.99
C LEU A 106 11.34 -8.58 3.57
N SER A 107 11.46 -8.75 4.89
CA SER A 107 12.69 -9.18 5.56
C SER A 107 13.04 -10.63 5.29
N ASP A 108 12.04 -11.48 5.07
CA ASP A 108 12.16 -12.94 5.04
C ASP A 108 12.21 -13.47 3.60
N VAL A 109 11.63 -12.73 2.66
CA VAL A 109 11.67 -13.06 1.22
C VAL A 109 13.09 -13.33 0.73
N GLY A 110 13.25 -14.50 0.12
CA GLY A 110 14.51 -15.00 -0.40
C GLY A 110 15.41 -15.63 0.66
N HIS A 111 15.23 -15.33 1.95
CA HIS A 111 15.98 -16.01 3.01
C HIS A 111 15.40 -17.38 3.30
N ASP A 112 14.07 -17.49 3.38
CA ASP A 112 13.37 -18.76 3.46
C ASP A 112 12.83 -19.23 2.09
N THR A 113 12.02 -20.29 2.14
CA THR A 113 11.50 -21.00 0.98
C THR A 113 10.00 -20.82 0.76
N TYR A 114 9.32 -19.99 1.58
CA TYR A 114 7.86 -19.96 1.65
C TYR A 114 7.19 -18.58 1.84
N HIS A 115 7.95 -17.52 2.14
CA HIS A 115 7.45 -16.13 2.14
C HIS A 115 7.69 -15.44 0.80
N HIS A 116 6.73 -14.60 0.41
CA HIS A 116 6.72 -13.88 -0.87
C HIS A 116 6.29 -12.44 -0.68
N THR A 117 6.81 -11.51 -1.47
CA THR A 117 6.30 -10.13 -1.45
C THR A 117 4.96 -10.06 -2.17
N PHE A 118 4.81 -10.82 -3.26
CA PHE A 118 3.56 -11.00 -3.98
C PHE A 118 3.17 -12.48 -3.97
N PHE A 119 1.90 -12.74 -3.64
CA PHE A 119 1.33 -14.07 -3.70
C PHE A 119 -0.15 -14.03 -4.06
N GLU A 120 -0.69 -15.16 -4.48
CA GLU A 120 -2.11 -15.31 -4.79
C GLU A 120 -2.82 -15.94 -3.59
N MET A 121 -3.77 -15.19 -3.01
CA MET A 121 -4.61 -15.67 -1.92
C MET A 121 -5.90 -16.25 -2.48
N LEU A 122 -6.02 -17.58 -2.49
CA LEU A 122 -7.27 -18.29 -2.76
C LEU A 122 -8.22 -18.04 -1.60
N GLY A 123 -9.38 -17.43 -1.87
CA GLY A 123 -10.34 -17.08 -0.82
C GLY A 123 -11.77 -17.37 -1.22
N ASN A 124 -12.55 -17.79 -0.23
CA ASN A 124 -14.00 -17.86 -0.30
C ASN A 124 -14.61 -17.13 0.89
N TRP A 125 -15.69 -16.40 0.63
CA TRP A 125 -16.36 -15.54 1.59
C TRP A 125 -17.84 -15.86 1.70
N SER A 126 -18.35 -15.70 2.92
CA SER A 126 -19.77 -15.71 3.26
C SER A 126 -20.13 -14.37 3.84
N PHE A 127 -21.19 -13.74 3.36
CA PHE A 127 -21.69 -12.49 3.90
C PHE A 127 -23.08 -12.67 4.50
N ASN A 128 -23.38 -11.86 5.53
CA ASN A 128 -24.71 -11.75 6.12
C ASN A 128 -25.29 -13.08 6.61
N ASN A 129 -24.51 -13.85 7.37
CA ASN A 129 -24.92 -15.14 7.94
C ASN A 129 -25.36 -16.20 6.90
N SER A 130 -24.92 -16.11 5.64
CA SER A 130 -25.29 -17.11 4.61
C SER A 130 -24.85 -18.52 4.98
N TYR A 131 -23.61 -18.66 5.44
CA TYR A 131 -23.09 -19.80 6.19
C TYR A 131 -21.99 -19.32 7.15
N PHE A 132 -21.58 -20.16 8.11
CA PHE A 132 -20.57 -19.79 9.09
C PHE A 132 -19.55 -20.92 9.33
N LYS A 133 -19.16 -21.17 10.58
CA LYS A 133 -18.05 -22.06 10.95
C LYS A 133 -18.20 -23.49 10.42
N ARG A 134 -19.36 -24.12 10.64
CA ARG A 134 -19.56 -25.54 10.32
C ARG A 134 -19.40 -25.80 8.83
N GLU A 135 -20.06 -25.03 7.99
CA GLU A 135 -19.98 -25.17 6.54
C GLU A 135 -18.60 -24.79 6.03
N ALA A 136 -17.98 -23.72 6.57
CA ALA A 136 -16.64 -23.29 6.17
C ALA A 136 -15.58 -24.38 6.44
N CYS A 137 -15.55 -24.92 7.66
CA CYS A 137 -14.63 -25.99 8.03
C CYS A 137 -14.88 -27.28 7.23
N THR A 138 -16.15 -27.62 6.99
CA THR A 138 -16.53 -28.80 6.20
C THR A 138 -16.03 -28.68 4.76
N MET A 139 -16.27 -27.53 4.11
CA MET A 139 -15.82 -27.28 2.74
C MET A 139 -14.29 -27.26 2.64
N ALA A 140 -13.60 -26.63 3.60
CA ALA A 140 -12.14 -26.59 3.60
C ALA A 140 -11.53 -27.99 3.75
N TYR A 141 -12.01 -28.80 4.69
CA TYR A 141 -11.54 -30.16 4.90
C TYR A 141 -11.83 -31.08 3.70
N ASP A 142 -13.03 -30.97 3.13
CA ASP A 142 -13.41 -31.74 1.96
C ASP A 142 -12.58 -31.37 0.72
N LEU A 143 -12.36 -30.09 0.47
CA LEU A 143 -11.51 -29.62 -0.63
C LEU A 143 -10.07 -30.15 -0.49
N LEU A 144 -9.46 -30.00 0.70
CA LEU A 144 -8.08 -30.45 0.92
C LEU A 144 -7.94 -31.97 0.83
N THR A 145 -8.85 -32.73 1.45
CA THR A 145 -8.65 -34.17 1.60
C THR A 145 -9.27 -35.00 0.48
N ARG A 146 -10.48 -34.67 0.02
CA ARG A 146 -11.18 -35.44 -1.02
C ARG A 146 -10.81 -34.98 -2.42
N ILE A 147 -10.83 -33.67 -2.67
CA ILE A 147 -10.65 -33.12 -4.03
C ILE A 147 -9.17 -33.03 -4.38
N TYR A 148 -8.37 -32.44 -3.49
CA TYR A 148 -6.93 -32.33 -3.67
C TYR A 148 -6.16 -33.61 -3.28
N GLY A 149 -6.76 -34.47 -2.44
CA GLY A 149 -6.15 -35.74 -2.06
C GLY A 149 -5.04 -35.62 -1.03
N ILE A 150 -5.01 -34.54 -0.23
CA ILE A 150 -4.00 -34.38 0.82
C ILE A 150 -4.23 -35.42 1.93
N GLU A 151 -3.14 -36.08 2.33
CA GLU A 151 -3.14 -37.07 3.40
C GLU A 151 -3.59 -36.46 4.74
N LYS A 152 -4.68 -36.99 5.30
CA LYS A 152 -5.32 -36.47 6.53
C LYS A 152 -4.36 -36.42 7.73
N ASN A 153 -3.47 -37.40 7.86
CA ASN A 153 -2.47 -37.50 8.94
C ASN A 153 -1.31 -36.49 8.81
N ARG A 154 -1.28 -35.67 7.75
CA ARG A 154 -0.34 -34.55 7.63
C ARG A 154 -0.95 -33.21 8.03
N LEU A 155 -2.26 -33.17 8.24
CA LEU A 155 -2.98 -31.96 8.61
C LEU A 155 -3.06 -31.80 10.13
N PHE A 156 -2.88 -30.56 10.55
CA PHE A 156 -3.13 -30.07 11.91
C PHE A 156 -4.09 -28.89 11.82
N PHE A 157 -4.94 -28.73 12.82
CA PHE A 157 -5.99 -27.73 12.86
C PHE A 157 -5.85 -26.95 14.16
N THR A 158 -6.10 -25.66 14.12
CA THR A 158 -6.02 -24.82 15.33
C THR A 158 -7.38 -24.26 15.72
N TYR A 159 -7.51 -23.76 16.95
CA TYR A 159 -8.67 -22.96 17.34
C TYR A 159 -8.27 -21.89 18.35
N PHE A 160 -9.05 -20.82 18.37
CA PHE A 160 -8.83 -19.71 19.29
C PHE A 160 -9.10 -20.13 20.75
N ASN A 161 -8.08 -20.03 21.61
CA ASN A 161 -8.13 -20.45 23.00
C ASN A 161 -8.63 -19.35 23.96
N GLY A 162 -9.13 -18.22 23.44
CA GLY A 162 -9.51 -17.07 24.24
C GLY A 162 -8.32 -16.20 24.60
N GLU A 163 -8.61 -15.05 25.20
CA GLU A 163 -7.60 -14.10 25.70
C GLU A 163 -8.06 -13.56 27.05
N ASN A 164 -7.42 -13.99 28.15
CA ASN A 164 -7.47 -13.41 29.51
C ASN A 164 -8.78 -12.65 29.88
N ASN A 165 -9.94 -13.29 29.71
CA ASN A 165 -11.30 -12.77 29.96
C ASN A 165 -11.84 -11.68 29.00
N LEU A 166 -11.11 -11.26 27.97
CA LEU A 166 -11.58 -10.35 26.92
C LEU A 166 -12.50 -11.05 25.92
N ILE A 167 -12.09 -12.23 25.46
CA ILE A 167 -12.83 -13.04 24.48
C ILE A 167 -12.76 -14.50 24.93
N GLN A 168 -13.91 -15.18 24.91
CA GLN A 168 -14.00 -16.58 25.29
C GLN A 168 -13.32 -17.51 24.28
N PRO A 169 -12.83 -18.69 24.71
CA PRO A 169 -12.32 -19.70 23.79
C PRO A 169 -13.39 -20.16 22.78
N ASP A 170 -12.97 -20.40 21.55
CA ASP A 170 -13.82 -20.87 20.46
C ASP A 170 -13.94 -22.41 20.45
N TYR A 171 -14.60 -22.94 21.49
CA TYR A 171 -14.84 -24.38 21.61
C TYR A 171 -15.81 -24.92 20.55
N GLU A 172 -16.60 -24.05 19.92
CA GLU A 172 -17.47 -24.42 18.79
C GLU A 172 -16.64 -24.92 17.61
N THR A 173 -15.60 -24.17 17.23
CA THR A 173 -14.68 -24.55 16.14
C THR A 173 -13.95 -25.85 16.46
N LYS A 174 -13.48 -26.01 17.71
CA LYS A 174 -12.89 -27.28 18.17
C LYS A 174 -13.85 -28.45 17.98
N GLN A 175 -15.11 -28.30 18.39
CA GLN A 175 -16.11 -29.36 18.29
C GLN A 175 -16.42 -29.69 16.81
N ILE A 176 -16.50 -28.68 15.94
CA ILE A 176 -16.71 -28.89 14.50
C ILE A 176 -15.59 -29.77 13.91
N TRP A 177 -14.32 -29.52 14.25
CA TRP A 177 -13.22 -30.36 13.79
C TRP A 177 -13.30 -31.80 14.32
N MET A 178 -13.70 -31.97 15.58
CA MET A 178 -13.93 -33.31 16.14
C MET A 178 -15.07 -34.04 15.44
N ASP A 179 -16.17 -33.35 15.13
CA ASP A 179 -17.32 -33.92 14.40
C ASP A 179 -16.94 -34.36 12.98
N LEU A 180 -15.96 -33.69 12.35
CA LEU A 180 -15.40 -34.06 11.05
C LEU A 180 -14.43 -35.25 11.11
N GLY A 181 -14.24 -35.84 12.30
CA GLY A 181 -13.44 -37.04 12.53
C GLY A 181 -11.94 -36.77 12.66
N ILE A 182 -11.54 -35.57 13.06
CA ILE A 182 -10.13 -35.23 13.30
C ILE A 182 -9.77 -35.60 14.75
N ASP A 183 -8.64 -36.29 14.90
CA ASP A 183 -8.13 -36.68 16.22
C ASP A 183 -7.82 -35.44 17.09
N SER A 184 -8.16 -35.52 18.38
CA SER A 184 -8.02 -34.40 19.32
C SER A 184 -6.58 -33.92 19.49
N ASN A 185 -5.58 -34.79 19.29
CA ASN A 185 -4.16 -34.44 19.33
C ASN A 185 -3.69 -33.62 18.10
N ARG A 186 -4.56 -33.46 17.09
CA ARG A 186 -4.33 -32.64 15.90
C ARG A 186 -5.13 -31.34 15.92
N ILE A 187 -5.91 -31.10 16.97
CA ILE A 187 -6.71 -29.89 17.16
C ILE A 187 -6.10 -29.08 18.31
N LEU A 188 -5.35 -28.02 17.97
CA LEU A 188 -4.44 -27.33 18.88
C LEU A 188 -4.96 -25.93 19.29
N PRO A 189 -4.92 -25.58 20.58
CA PRO A 189 -5.30 -24.23 21.03
C PRO A 189 -4.19 -23.21 20.81
N PHE A 190 -4.51 -22.03 20.27
CA PHE A 190 -3.61 -20.86 20.26
C PHE A 190 -4.31 -19.56 20.68
N GLY A 191 -3.51 -18.57 21.09
CA GLY A 191 -3.99 -17.29 21.60
C GLY A 191 -4.31 -16.28 20.50
N MET A 192 -4.41 -15.01 20.89
CA MET A 192 -4.78 -13.92 19.98
C MET A 192 -3.75 -13.63 18.89
N LYS A 193 -2.47 -13.95 19.12
CA LYS A 193 -1.42 -13.71 18.14
C LYS A 193 -1.59 -14.58 16.89
N GLU A 194 -1.98 -15.83 17.05
CA GLU A 194 -2.13 -16.79 15.95
C GLU A 194 -3.60 -16.93 15.51
N ASN A 195 -4.55 -17.04 16.45
CA ASN A 195 -5.94 -17.40 16.13
C ASN A 195 -6.96 -16.28 16.35
N PHE A 196 -6.52 -15.02 16.22
CA PHE A 196 -7.41 -13.87 16.12
C PHE A 196 -6.94 -12.94 15.00
N TRP A 197 -7.73 -12.82 13.95
CA TRP A 197 -7.31 -12.12 12.74
C TRP A 197 -7.96 -10.74 12.62
N GLU A 198 -7.17 -9.77 12.17
CA GLU A 198 -7.57 -8.38 12.00
C GLU A 198 -6.83 -7.75 10.82
N MET A 199 -7.57 -7.06 9.96
CA MET A 199 -7.01 -6.45 8.74
C MET A 199 -6.03 -5.30 9.04
N SER A 200 -6.32 -4.50 10.07
CA SER A 200 -5.53 -3.35 10.50
C SER A 200 -5.85 -3.01 11.96
N GLU A 201 -5.35 -1.89 12.48
CA GLU A 201 -5.65 -1.42 13.85
C GLU A 201 -7.14 -1.17 14.11
N VAL A 202 -7.93 -0.95 13.05
CA VAL A 202 -9.38 -0.65 13.10
C VAL A 202 -10.09 -1.32 11.93
N GLY A 203 -11.19 -2.03 12.20
CA GLY A 203 -12.00 -2.68 11.17
C GLY A 203 -12.59 -4.03 11.58
N PRO A 204 -13.12 -4.81 10.62
CA PRO A 204 -13.68 -6.12 10.91
C PRO A 204 -12.59 -7.11 11.34
N CYS A 205 -12.91 -7.94 12.33
CA CYS A 205 -12.01 -8.91 12.94
C CYS A 205 -12.78 -10.06 13.59
N GLY A 206 -12.07 -11.13 13.96
CA GLY A 206 -12.66 -12.25 14.66
C GLY A 206 -11.70 -13.39 14.96
N PRO A 207 -12.14 -14.39 15.75
CA PRO A 207 -11.39 -15.62 15.94
C PRO A 207 -11.23 -16.34 14.60
N CYS A 208 -10.16 -17.13 14.48
CA CYS A 208 -9.92 -17.91 13.29
C CYS A 208 -9.38 -19.31 13.62
N THR A 209 -9.39 -20.17 12.60
CA THR A 209 -8.79 -21.50 12.63
C THR A 209 -7.83 -21.63 11.46
N GLU A 210 -6.62 -22.11 11.75
CA GLU A 210 -5.61 -22.37 10.74
C GLU A 210 -5.51 -23.87 10.48
N ILE A 211 -5.32 -24.21 9.20
CA ILE A 211 -5.01 -25.55 8.75
C ILE A 211 -3.53 -25.56 8.38
N HIS A 212 -2.76 -26.38 9.07
CA HIS A 212 -1.33 -26.56 8.91
C HIS A 212 -1.01 -27.90 8.24
N TYR A 213 0.05 -27.94 7.45
CA TYR A 213 0.55 -29.14 6.80
C TYR A 213 1.98 -29.44 7.25
N ASP A 214 2.23 -30.66 7.73
CA ASP A 214 3.57 -31.17 8.02
C ASP A 214 4.11 -31.95 6.82
N HIS A 215 5.27 -31.54 6.31
CA HIS A 215 5.95 -32.21 5.19
C HIS A 215 6.41 -33.64 5.50
N THR A 216 6.33 -34.09 6.76
CA THR A 216 6.70 -35.45 7.17
C THR A 216 5.53 -36.39 7.41
N SER A 217 5.83 -37.69 7.39
CA SER A 217 4.84 -38.75 7.48
C SER A 217 4.20 -38.93 8.86
N GLN A 218 4.90 -38.56 9.95
CA GLN A 218 4.41 -38.79 11.31
C GLN A 218 3.61 -37.62 11.88
N GLY A 219 3.93 -36.38 11.49
CA GLY A 219 3.35 -35.18 12.08
C GLY A 219 3.87 -34.92 13.49
N ASP A 220 4.36 -33.71 13.79
CA ASP A 220 4.68 -33.30 15.17
C ASP A 220 3.83 -32.08 15.60
N PRO A 221 2.83 -32.25 16.50
CA PRO A 221 1.98 -31.15 16.95
C PRO A 221 2.77 -30.03 17.66
N LEU A 222 3.97 -30.32 18.17
CA LEU A 222 4.80 -29.32 18.84
C LEU A 222 5.44 -28.31 17.88
N GLN A 223 5.44 -28.61 16.57
CA GLN A 223 6.04 -27.75 15.54
C GLN A 223 5.06 -26.76 14.92
N VAL A 224 3.75 -26.90 15.17
CA VAL A 224 2.73 -25.99 14.66
C VAL A 224 2.93 -24.60 15.28
N ASN A 225 2.96 -23.55 14.44
CA ASN A 225 3.23 -22.16 14.84
C ASN A 225 4.58 -21.96 15.57
N ARG A 226 5.64 -22.67 15.12
CA ARG A 226 7.03 -22.53 15.61
C ARG A 226 8.03 -22.03 14.57
N ASP A 227 7.57 -21.35 13.53
CA ASP A 227 8.41 -20.83 12.44
C ASP A 227 9.31 -21.92 11.80
N ASN A 228 8.79 -23.14 11.72
CA ASN A 228 9.50 -24.28 11.16
C ASN A 228 9.09 -24.47 9.69
N PRO A 229 10.02 -24.40 8.71
CA PRO A 229 9.68 -24.56 7.29
C PRO A 229 9.08 -25.92 6.93
N ARG A 230 9.24 -26.93 7.80
CA ARG A 230 8.63 -28.26 7.65
C ARG A 230 7.12 -28.26 7.95
N VAL A 231 6.63 -27.31 8.75
CA VAL A 231 5.22 -27.23 9.12
C VAL A 231 4.69 -25.86 8.72
N VAL A 232 3.92 -25.85 7.63
CA VAL A 232 3.47 -24.61 7.00
C VAL A 232 1.98 -24.41 7.24
N GLU A 233 1.61 -23.18 7.59
CA GLU A 233 0.22 -22.74 7.56
C GLU A 233 -0.26 -22.74 6.09
N LEU A 234 -1.28 -23.54 5.80
CA LEU A 234 -1.81 -23.68 4.45
C LEU A 234 -3.02 -22.77 4.21
N TRP A 235 -3.97 -22.76 5.15
CA TRP A 235 -5.25 -22.07 5.00
C TRP A 235 -5.74 -21.51 6.34
N ASN A 236 -6.07 -20.22 6.38
CA ASN A 236 -6.71 -19.58 7.53
C ASN A 236 -8.19 -19.32 7.24
N LEU A 237 -9.08 -19.70 8.16
CA LEU A 237 -10.52 -19.46 8.13
C LEU A 237 -10.87 -18.52 9.28
N VAL A 238 -11.18 -17.27 8.94
CA VAL A 238 -11.54 -16.20 9.87
C VAL A 238 -13.05 -16.07 9.99
N PHE A 239 -13.52 -16.05 11.24
CA PHE A 239 -14.92 -15.92 11.58
C PHE A 239 -15.20 -14.49 12.05
N MET A 240 -15.44 -13.61 11.08
CA MET A 240 -15.65 -12.19 11.31
C MET A 240 -16.95 -11.97 12.09
N GLN A 241 -16.81 -11.58 13.35
CA GLN A 241 -17.93 -11.39 14.28
C GLN A 241 -17.77 -10.13 15.15
N TYR A 242 -16.65 -9.39 15.01
CA TYR A 242 -16.39 -8.15 15.72
C TYR A 242 -15.88 -7.04 14.79
N GLU A 243 -16.09 -5.79 15.19
CA GLU A 243 -15.41 -4.61 14.67
C GLU A 243 -14.50 -4.03 15.77
N ARG A 244 -13.21 -3.87 15.47
CA ARG A 244 -12.28 -3.14 16.33
C ARG A 244 -12.39 -1.64 16.09
N ARG A 245 -12.66 -0.88 17.15
CA ARG A 245 -12.69 0.59 17.15
C ARG A 245 -11.31 1.19 17.45
N GLN A 246 -11.17 2.50 17.25
CA GLN A 246 -9.93 3.24 17.51
C GLN A 246 -9.45 3.15 18.96
N ASP A 247 -10.37 3.03 19.92
CA ASP A 247 -10.07 2.83 21.35
C ASP A 247 -9.68 1.38 21.70
N LYS A 248 -9.51 0.53 20.69
CA LYS A 248 -9.23 -0.92 20.78
C LYS A 248 -10.39 -1.74 21.37
N SER A 249 -11.57 -1.16 21.60
CA SER A 249 -12.75 -1.95 21.96
C SER A 249 -13.19 -2.84 20.80
N LEU A 250 -13.81 -3.97 21.13
CA LEU A 250 -14.41 -4.91 20.18
C LEU A 250 -15.93 -4.84 20.30
N ILE A 251 -16.59 -4.46 19.23
CA ILE A 251 -18.05 -4.40 19.16
C ILE A 251 -18.55 -5.55 18.28
N PRO A 252 -19.55 -6.34 18.72
CA PRO A 252 -20.15 -7.36 17.88
C PRO A 252 -20.68 -6.79 16.57
N LEU A 253 -20.44 -7.49 15.46
CA LEU A 253 -21.05 -7.17 14.17
C LEU A 253 -22.53 -7.55 14.19
N HIS A 254 -23.35 -6.83 13.42
CA HIS A 254 -24.77 -7.16 13.26
C HIS A 254 -24.95 -8.54 12.61
N ASN A 255 -24.16 -8.83 11.59
CA ASN A 255 -24.10 -10.12 10.93
C ASN A 255 -22.69 -10.72 11.08
N CYS A 256 -22.62 -12.05 11.13
CA CYS A 256 -21.35 -12.78 11.05
C CYS A 256 -21.00 -13.06 9.59
N HIS A 257 -19.70 -13.12 9.32
CA HIS A 257 -19.16 -13.37 7.98
C HIS A 257 -18.03 -14.39 8.05
N VAL A 258 -17.79 -15.07 6.93
CA VAL A 258 -16.61 -15.94 6.77
C VAL A 258 -15.65 -15.26 5.81
N ASP A 259 -14.39 -15.19 6.20
CA ASP A 259 -13.27 -14.73 5.39
C ASP A 259 -12.20 -15.81 5.43
N THR A 260 -11.80 -16.34 4.27
CA THR A 260 -10.77 -17.37 4.21
C THR A 260 -9.65 -16.96 3.27
N GLY A 261 -8.44 -17.45 3.57
CA GLY A 261 -7.27 -17.20 2.74
C GLY A 261 -6.30 -18.38 2.76
N MET A 262 -6.04 -18.96 1.59
CA MET A 262 -5.06 -20.01 1.34
C MET A 262 -4.04 -19.52 0.32
N GLY A 263 -2.75 -19.65 0.64
CA GLY A 263 -1.69 -19.26 -0.30
C GLY A 263 -1.55 -20.27 -1.44
N LEU A 264 -1.75 -19.83 -2.68
CA LEU A 264 -1.63 -20.70 -3.86
C LEU A 264 -0.24 -21.34 -3.92
N GLU A 265 0.82 -20.56 -3.72
CA GLU A 265 2.21 -20.99 -3.81
C GLU A 265 2.51 -22.14 -2.85
N ARG A 266 2.00 -22.05 -1.61
CA ARG A 266 2.13 -23.09 -0.60
C ARG A 266 1.36 -24.34 -1.01
N LEU A 267 0.11 -24.18 -1.47
CA LEU A 267 -0.72 -25.30 -1.89
C LEU A 267 -0.11 -26.06 -3.08
N VAL A 268 0.39 -25.35 -4.09
CA VAL A 268 1.05 -25.99 -5.25
C VAL A 268 2.28 -26.77 -4.81
N ALA A 269 3.09 -26.22 -3.88
CA ALA A 269 4.24 -26.94 -3.34
C ALA A 269 3.81 -28.22 -2.60
N VAL A 270 2.83 -28.12 -1.70
CA VAL A 270 2.29 -29.26 -0.93
C VAL A 270 1.75 -30.36 -1.86
N LEU A 271 0.95 -30.00 -2.86
CA LEU A 271 0.33 -30.97 -3.78
C LEU A 271 1.32 -31.70 -4.68
N ASN A 272 2.50 -31.12 -4.90
CA ASN A 272 3.59 -31.74 -5.67
C ASN A 272 4.72 -32.26 -4.76
N SER A 273 4.51 -32.29 -3.43
CA SER A 273 5.52 -32.75 -2.45
C SER A 273 6.85 -31.99 -2.50
N PHE A 274 6.82 -30.70 -2.83
CA PHE A 274 7.98 -29.82 -2.76
C PHE A 274 8.10 -29.19 -1.37
N GLU A 275 9.34 -29.05 -0.88
CA GLU A 275 9.66 -28.36 0.39
C GLU A 275 9.83 -26.84 0.22
N SER A 276 9.86 -26.36 -1.03
CA SER A 276 9.94 -24.93 -1.35
C SER A 276 8.87 -24.52 -2.33
N ASN A 277 8.26 -23.37 -2.06
CA ASN A 277 7.36 -22.70 -3.00
C ASN A 277 8.07 -22.37 -4.32
N TYR A 278 9.38 -22.11 -4.27
CA TYR A 278 10.20 -21.75 -5.43
C TYR A 278 10.51 -22.93 -6.37
N ASP A 279 10.15 -24.16 -5.99
CA ASP A 279 10.30 -25.35 -6.84
C ASP A 279 9.09 -25.61 -7.74
N THR A 280 8.08 -24.74 -7.70
CA THR A 280 6.83 -24.86 -8.47
C THR A 280 6.95 -24.26 -9.88
N ASP A 281 5.94 -24.49 -10.71
CA ASP A 281 5.78 -23.87 -12.04
C ASP A 281 5.65 -22.34 -12.00
N LEU A 282 5.42 -21.76 -10.82
CA LEU A 282 5.35 -20.31 -10.62
C LEU A 282 6.74 -19.64 -10.63
N PHE A 283 7.81 -20.39 -10.40
CA PHE A 283 9.16 -19.83 -10.21
C PHE A 283 10.25 -20.51 -11.04
N THR A 284 10.11 -21.80 -11.33
CA THR A 284 11.12 -22.56 -12.08
C THR A 284 11.48 -21.94 -13.43
N PRO A 285 10.54 -21.42 -14.26
CA PRO A 285 10.92 -20.75 -15.51
C PRO A 285 11.70 -19.44 -15.30
N LEU A 286 11.46 -18.74 -14.18
CA LEU A 286 12.20 -17.55 -13.81
C LEU A 286 13.63 -17.91 -13.39
N PHE A 287 13.81 -19.00 -12.63
CA PHE A 287 15.14 -19.49 -12.26
C PHE A 287 15.95 -19.91 -13.48
N ASP A 288 15.34 -20.62 -14.44
CA ASP A 288 16.00 -21.00 -15.68
C ASP A 288 16.42 -19.78 -16.50
N THR A 289 15.56 -18.75 -16.54
CA THR A 289 15.86 -17.49 -17.24
C THR A 289 16.98 -16.74 -16.55
N ILE A 290 16.95 -16.58 -15.22
CA ILE A 290 18.04 -15.97 -14.44
C ILE A 290 19.34 -16.73 -14.71
N HIS A 291 19.29 -18.06 -14.67
CA HIS A 291 20.45 -18.92 -14.90
C HIS A 291 21.08 -18.68 -16.28
N SER A 292 20.26 -18.59 -17.33
CA SER A 292 20.72 -18.34 -18.70
C SER A 292 21.50 -17.03 -18.87
N TYR A 293 21.16 -16.01 -18.08
CA TYR A 293 21.88 -14.73 -18.09
C TYR A 293 23.15 -14.74 -17.24
N CYS A 294 23.16 -15.49 -16.13
CA CYS A 294 24.31 -15.52 -15.21
C CYS A 294 25.39 -16.50 -15.66
N HIS A 295 25.00 -17.60 -16.31
CA HIS A 295 25.90 -18.68 -16.71
C HIS A 295 25.53 -19.21 -18.11
N PRO A 296 25.66 -18.38 -19.17
CA PRO A 296 25.22 -18.74 -20.52
C PRO A 296 25.92 -20.00 -21.07
N SER A 297 27.13 -20.30 -20.60
CA SER A 297 27.91 -21.49 -20.99
C SER A 297 27.60 -22.74 -20.15
N CYS A 298 26.75 -22.65 -19.14
CA CYS A 298 26.39 -23.76 -18.25
C CYS A 298 24.96 -24.23 -18.56
N SER A 299 24.82 -25.50 -18.98
CA SER A 299 23.52 -26.10 -19.28
C SER A 299 22.82 -26.69 -18.05
N ILE A 300 23.46 -26.61 -16.88
CA ILE A 300 23.01 -27.25 -15.65
C ILE A 300 22.60 -26.15 -14.66
N PRO A 301 21.33 -26.11 -14.20
CA PRO A 301 20.88 -25.12 -13.23
C PRO A 301 21.72 -25.15 -11.95
N VAL A 302 22.56 -24.14 -11.78
CA VAL A 302 23.53 -24.04 -10.67
C VAL A 302 22.83 -23.71 -9.34
N TYR A 303 21.53 -23.40 -9.32
CA TYR A 303 20.82 -22.99 -8.08
C TYR A 303 21.03 -23.97 -6.90
N SER A 304 20.99 -25.29 -7.13
CA SER A 304 21.23 -26.28 -6.06
C SER A 304 22.69 -26.32 -5.55
N GLN A 305 23.63 -25.90 -6.38
CA GLN A 305 25.06 -25.83 -6.10
C GLN A 305 25.53 -24.41 -5.72
N ALA A 306 24.63 -23.43 -5.85
CA ALA A 306 24.89 -22.04 -5.59
C ALA A 306 25.13 -21.80 -4.09
N ASN A 307 25.98 -20.83 -3.78
CA ASN A 307 26.19 -20.44 -2.39
C ASN A 307 24.93 -19.75 -1.81
N LYS A 308 24.88 -19.54 -0.49
CA LYS A 308 23.71 -18.96 0.19
C LYS A 308 23.28 -17.61 -0.39
N ASN A 309 24.22 -16.74 -0.76
CA ASN A 309 23.91 -15.40 -1.30
C ASN A 309 23.34 -15.48 -2.72
N GLN A 310 23.86 -16.39 -3.53
CA GLN A 310 23.33 -16.66 -4.87
C GLN A 310 21.92 -17.25 -4.77
N GLN A 311 21.70 -18.27 -3.94
CA GLN A 311 20.37 -18.85 -3.74
C GLN A 311 19.36 -17.80 -3.26
N TYR A 312 19.76 -16.94 -2.33
CA TYR A 312 18.99 -15.78 -1.89
C TYR A 312 18.62 -14.86 -3.07
N ALA A 313 19.60 -14.52 -3.92
CA ALA A 313 19.39 -13.64 -5.06
C ALA A 313 18.43 -14.26 -6.10
N TYR A 314 18.56 -15.55 -6.42
CA TYR A 314 17.61 -16.24 -7.31
C TYR A 314 16.17 -16.12 -6.79
N ARG A 315 15.94 -16.48 -5.52
CA ARG A 315 14.61 -16.42 -4.90
C ARG A 315 14.06 -14.99 -4.87
N LEU A 316 14.88 -14.02 -4.44
CA LEU A 316 14.46 -12.63 -4.36
C LEU A 316 14.11 -12.03 -5.73
N LEU A 317 14.92 -12.28 -6.75
CA LEU A 317 14.63 -11.76 -8.10
C LEU A 317 13.33 -12.36 -8.65
N ALA A 318 13.16 -13.68 -8.53
CA ALA A 318 11.97 -14.37 -9.03
C ALA A 318 10.69 -13.95 -8.29
N ASP A 319 10.77 -13.69 -6.99
CA ASP A 319 9.66 -13.12 -6.23
C ASP A 319 9.35 -11.67 -6.64
N HIS A 320 10.37 -10.80 -6.59
CA HIS A 320 10.17 -9.37 -6.80
C HIS A 320 9.72 -9.04 -8.22
N VAL A 321 10.18 -9.77 -9.25
CA VAL A 321 9.72 -9.53 -10.62
C VAL A 321 8.21 -9.81 -10.78
N ARG A 322 7.67 -10.82 -10.09
CA ARG A 322 6.23 -11.09 -10.05
C ARG A 322 5.47 -9.91 -9.42
N MET A 323 5.95 -9.43 -8.28
CA MET A 323 5.38 -8.28 -7.60
C MET A 323 5.44 -7.00 -8.46
N PHE A 324 6.56 -6.73 -9.10
CA PHE A 324 6.72 -5.56 -9.97
C PHE A 324 5.78 -5.60 -11.18
N THR A 325 5.68 -6.77 -11.83
CA THR A 325 4.81 -6.98 -12.98
C THR A 325 3.35 -6.72 -12.61
N ILE A 326 2.91 -7.22 -11.46
CA ILE A 326 1.54 -7.02 -10.98
C ILE A 326 1.31 -5.56 -10.55
N ALA A 327 2.21 -4.97 -9.77
CA ALA A 327 2.05 -3.61 -9.27
C ALA A 327 1.99 -2.59 -10.42
N ILE A 328 2.91 -2.68 -11.38
CA ILE A 328 2.93 -1.80 -12.56
C ILE A 328 1.76 -2.12 -13.50
N GLY A 329 1.42 -3.41 -13.66
CA GLY A 329 0.25 -3.85 -14.41
C GLY A 329 -1.07 -3.29 -13.84
N ASP A 330 -1.16 -3.10 -12.54
CA ASP A 330 -2.30 -2.45 -11.88
C ASP A 330 -2.23 -0.91 -11.90
N GLY A 331 -1.21 -0.34 -12.55
CA GLY A 331 -1.06 1.09 -12.79
C GLY A 331 -0.13 1.83 -11.84
N LEU A 332 0.63 1.13 -10.98
CA LEU A 332 1.57 1.77 -10.07
C LEU A 332 2.82 2.21 -10.82
N ILE A 333 3.21 3.47 -10.66
CA ILE A 333 4.42 4.03 -11.25
C ILE A 333 5.49 4.21 -10.17
N PRO A 334 6.74 3.79 -10.39
CA PRO A 334 7.86 4.09 -9.50
C PRO A 334 8.08 5.61 -9.38
N GLU A 335 8.03 6.14 -8.15
CA GLU A 335 8.11 7.57 -7.86
C GLU A 335 9.10 7.85 -6.72
N LYS A 336 9.18 9.10 -6.25
CA LYS A 336 10.05 9.48 -5.12
C LYS A 336 9.41 9.25 -3.75
N LYS A 337 8.09 9.24 -3.64
CA LYS A 337 7.35 9.21 -2.37
C LYS A 337 6.15 8.27 -2.45
N GLY A 338 5.57 7.95 -1.28
CA GLY A 338 4.40 7.08 -1.18
C GLY A 338 4.68 5.66 -1.68
N ILE A 339 3.62 4.97 -2.10
CA ILE A 339 3.67 3.60 -2.61
C ILE A 339 4.59 3.45 -3.83
N GLY A 340 4.63 4.45 -4.72
CA GLY A 340 5.56 4.47 -5.85
C GLY A 340 7.02 4.59 -5.42
N GLY A 341 7.29 5.31 -4.32
CA GLY A 341 8.62 5.37 -3.71
C GLY A 341 9.08 4.03 -3.13
N LEU A 342 8.15 3.28 -2.50
CA LEU A 342 8.42 1.94 -1.99
C LEU A 342 8.70 0.95 -3.14
N LEU A 343 7.86 0.96 -4.18
CA LEU A 343 8.08 0.15 -5.39
C LEU A 343 9.46 0.42 -6.00
N LYS A 344 9.82 1.70 -6.15
CA LYS A 344 11.12 2.11 -6.67
C LYS A 344 12.28 1.54 -5.85
N LYS A 345 12.26 1.69 -4.53
CA LYS A 345 13.30 1.14 -3.63
C LYS A 345 13.47 -0.38 -3.78
N MET A 346 12.37 -1.11 -3.97
CA MET A 346 12.42 -2.56 -4.16
C MET A 346 13.05 -2.94 -5.50
N ILE A 347 12.74 -2.20 -6.58
CA ILE A 347 13.39 -2.39 -7.89
C ILE A 347 14.90 -2.12 -7.76
N GLU A 348 15.27 -1.01 -7.11
CA GLU A 348 16.66 -0.63 -6.85
C GLU A 348 17.40 -1.72 -6.05
N ARG A 349 16.79 -2.25 -4.97
CA ARG A 349 17.31 -3.38 -4.17
C ARG A 349 17.50 -4.65 -5.00
N ALA A 350 16.49 -5.05 -5.78
CA ALA A 350 16.59 -6.23 -6.63
C ALA A 350 17.70 -6.08 -7.68
N THR A 351 17.85 -4.89 -8.27
CA THR A 351 18.90 -4.57 -9.25
C THR A 351 20.29 -4.73 -8.63
N ARG A 352 20.48 -4.19 -7.42
CA ARG A 352 21.74 -4.33 -6.68
C ARG A 352 22.08 -5.79 -6.39
N ILE A 353 21.12 -6.54 -5.86
CA ILE A 353 21.31 -7.96 -5.48
C ILE A 353 21.66 -8.81 -6.71
N ALA A 354 20.99 -8.57 -7.82
CA ALA A 354 21.29 -9.19 -9.10
C ALA A 354 22.77 -8.95 -9.49
N TYR A 355 23.21 -7.69 -9.44
CA TYR A 355 24.57 -7.32 -9.80
C TYR A 355 25.63 -7.91 -8.84
N GLU A 356 25.42 -7.80 -7.53
CA GLU A 356 26.41 -8.19 -6.52
C GLU A 356 26.54 -9.70 -6.34
N TYR A 357 25.43 -10.43 -6.34
CA TYR A 357 25.42 -11.84 -5.96
C TYR A 357 25.31 -12.80 -7.14
N LEU A 358 24.77 -12.34 -8.28
CA LEU A 358 24.69 -13.16 -9.49
C LEU A 358 25.75 -12.80 -10.53
N HIS A 359 26.57 -11.78 -10.26
CA HIS A 359 27.67 -11.33 -11.14
C HIS A 359 27.20 -11.05 -12.57
N ILE A 360 26.02 -10.45 -12.70
CA ILE A 360 25.46 -10.12 -14.00
C ILE A 360 26.28 -8.97 -14.60
N ASP A 361 26.89 -9.24 -15.75
CA ASP A 361 27.74 -8.29 -16.47
C ASP A 361 27.02 -6.98 -16.81
N GLU A 362 27.81 -5.91 -17.00
CA GLU A 362 27.30 -4.57 -17.26
C GLU A 362 26.45 -4.46 -18.55
N GLU A 363 26.65 -5.36 -19.52
CA GLU A 363 25.83 -5.44 -20.73
C GLU A 363 24.40 -5.99 -20.46
N ASN A 364 24.20 -6.61 -19.29
CA ASN A 364 22.95 -7.21 -18.84
C ASN A 364 22.24 -6.40 -17.74
N VAL A 365 22.55 -5.11 -17.58
CA VAL A 365 22.04 -4.15 -16.57
C VAL A 365 20.49 -4.03 -16.46
N ALA A 366 19.73 -4.74 -17.29
CA ALA A 366 18.27 -4.77 -17.25
C ALA A 366 17.70 -6.20 -17.11
N ILE A 367 18.26 -7.01 -16.22
CA ILE A 367 17.80 -8.40 -16.04
C ILE A 367 16.35 -8.47 -15.55
N ILE A 368 15.92 -7.56 -14.67
CA ILE A 368 14.55 -7.59 -14.15
C ILE A 368 13.58 -7.30 -15.28
N SER A 369 13.88 -6.32 -16.15
CA SER A 369 13.12 -6.05 -17.38
C SER A 369 13.05 -7.28 -18.30
N LYS A 370 14.16 -8.03 -18.44
CA LYS A 370 14.22 -9.26 -19.24
C LYS A 370 13.44 -10.42 -18.63
N LEU A 371 13.16 -10.40 -17.33
CA LEU A 371 12.31 -11.39 -16.65
C LEU A 371 10.81 -11.09 -16.77
N ILE A 372 10.42 -9.86 -17.13
CA ILE A 372 8.99 -9.47 -17.26
C ILE A 372 8.24 -10.33 -18.29
N PRO A 373 8.75 -10.62 -19.51
CA PRO A 373 8.02 -11.46 -20.47
C PRO A 373 7.67 -12.85 -19.93
N ILE A 374 8.61 -13.50 -19.25
CA ILE A 374 8.41 -14.82 -18.64
C ILE A 374 7.42 -14.74 -17.49
N THR A 375 7.54 -13.70 -16.66
CA THR A 375 6.60 -13.42 -15.58
C THR A 375 5.17 -13.20 -16.09
N THR A 376 5.02 -12.42 -17.15
CA THR A 376 3.75 -12.20 -17.83
C THR A 376 3.20 -13.51 -18.36
N GLN A 377 4.00 -14.36 -19.00
CA GLN A 377 3.55 -15.67 -19.47
C GLN A 377 3.03 -16.57 -18.33
N ILE A 378 3.72 -16.60 -17.19
CA ILE A 378 3.32 -17.38 -16.01
C ILE A 378 1.97 -16.88 -15.46
N LEU A 379 1.79 -15.56 -15.40
CA LEU A 379 0.65 -14.92 -14.72
C LEU A 379 -0.52 -14.60 -15.65
N SER A 380 -0.33 -14.51 -16.97
CA SER A 380 -1.34 -14.01 -17.91
C SER A 380 -2.55 -14.92 -18.06
N GLN A 381 -2.43 -16.20 -17.71
CA GLN A 381 -3.59 -17.08 -17.68
C GLN A 381 -4.58 -16.66 -16.58
N ALA A 382 -4.07 -16.19 -15.44
CA ALA A 382 -4.86 -15.69 -14.33
C ALA A 382 -5.25 -14.21 -14.52
N TYR A 383 -4.36 -13.43 -15.15
CA TYR A 383 -4.48 -11.98 -15.33
C TYR A 383 -4.17 -11.56 -16.78
N PRO A 384 -5.12 -11.74 -17.72
CA PRO A 384 -4.89 -11.52 -19.15
C PRO A 384 -4.41 -10.11 -19.52
N ASP A 385 -4.90 -9.09 -18.80
CA ASP A 385 -4.58 -7.67 -19.00
C ASP A 385 -3.07 -7.35 -18.85
N LEU A 386 -2.27 -8.26 -18.27
CA LEU A 386 -0.81 -8.09 -18.19
C LEU A 386 -0.15 -8.13 -19.58
N ASN A 387 -0.74 -8.85 -20.55
CA ASN A 387 -0.20 -8.91 -21.92
C ASN A 387 -0.25 -7.54 -22.61
N GLU A 388 -1.35 -6.81 -22.43
CA GLU A 388 -1.54 -5.47 -22.99
C GLU A 388 -0.53 -4.47 -22.42
N LYS A 389 -0.07 -4.69 -21.18
CA LYS A 389 0.81 -3.78 -20.44
C LYS A 389 2.27 -4.23 -20.42
N LEU A 390 2.62 -5.28 -21.15
CA LEU A 390 3.94 -5.91 -21.14
C LEU A 390 5.05 -4.91 -21.49
N ASN A 391 4.94 -4.26 -22.65
CA ASN A 391 5.97 -3.36 -23.17
C ASN A 391 6.22 -2.18 -22.22
N ARG A 392 5.14 -1.52 -21.79
CA ARG A 392 5.19 -0.44 -20.81
C ARG A 392 5.86 -0.87 -19.50
N THR A 393 5.52 -2.04 -19.00
CA THR A 393 6.11 -2.58 -17.76
C THR A 393 7.61 -2.80 -17.92
N MET A 394 8.03 -3.39 -19.05
CA MET A 394 9.45 -3.59 -19.37
C MET A 394 10.21 -2.27 -19.44
N GLU A 395 9.65 -1.24 -20.08
CA GLU A 395 10.28 0.08 -20.23
C GLU A 395 10.45 0.80 -18.90
N ILE A 396 9.42 0.79 -18.05
CA ILE A 396 9.45 1.39 -16.71
C ILE A 396 10.53 0.73 -15.86
N ILE A 397 10.58 -0.60 -15.83
CA ILE A 397 11.58 -1.35 -15.08
C ILE A 397 12.98 -1.11 -15.62
N LYS A 398 13.17 -1.19 -16.94
CA LYS A 398 14.46 -0.93 -17.59
C LYS A 398 14.98 0.48 -17.27
N TYR A 399 14.10 1.49 -17.30
CA TYR A 399 14.47 2.85 -16.92
C TYR A 399 14.93 2.93 -15.46
N CYS A 400 14.25 2.23 -14.55
CA CYS A 400 14.65 2.19 -13.14
C CYS A 400 16.01 1.51 -12.95
N GLU A 401 16.19 0.31 -13.52
CA GLU A 401 17.45 -0.46 -13.40
C GLU A 401 18.65 0.32 -13.95
N VAL A 402 18.54 0.86 -15.17
CA VAL A 402 19.63 1.60 -15.82
C VAL A 402 20.01 2.86 -15.03
N ASN A 403 19.03 3.61 -14.54
CA ASN A 403 19.31 4.82 -13.77
C ASN A 403 19.84 4.53 -12.38
N TYR A 404 19.40 3.43 -11.77
CA TYR A 404 19.93 2.99 -10.49
C TYR A 404 21.39 2.58 -10.62
N MET A 405 21.73 1.75 -11.60
CA MET A 405 23.11 1.27 -11.79
C MET A 405 24.11 2.41 -12.02
N LYS A 406 23.72 3.47 -12.73
CA LYS A 406 24.55 4.68 -12.86
C LYS A 406 24.87 5.33 -11.51
N LYS A 407 23.90 5.39 -10.60
CA LYS A 407 24.09 5.96 -9.25
C LYS A 407 24.86 5.03 -8.35
N TYR A 408 24.51 3.74 -8.37
CA TYR A 408 25.14 2.72 -7.55
C TYR A 408 26.66 2.64 -7.78
N LYS A 409 27.12 2.71 -9.04
CA LYS A 409 28.56 2.76 -9.38
C LYS A 409 29.32 3.92 -8.72
N LEU A 410 28.66 5.07 -8.53
CA LEU A 410 29.25 6.23 -7.86
C LEU A 410 29.11 6.14 -6.33
N ALA A 411 27.97 5.63 -5.86
CA ALA A 411 27.64 5.56 -4.45
C ALA A 411 28.41 4.47 -3.69
N LYS A 412 28.63 3.30 -4.30
CA LYS A 412 29.28 2.15 -3.66
C LYS A 412 30.67 2.46 -3.13
N PRO A 413 31.63 2.94 -3.96
CA PRO A 413 32.98 3.18 -3.51
C PRO A 413 33.02 4.27 -2.42
N LEU A 414 32.10 5.24 -2.51
CA LEU A 414 31.97 6.31 -1.55
C LEU A 414 31.47 5.81 -0.19
N LEU A 415 30.44 4.97 -0.16
CA LEU A 415 29.92 4.37 1.07
C LEU A 415 30.95 3.43 1.72
N GLU A 416 31.59 2.58 0.92
CA GLU A 416 32.62 1.65 1.40
C GLU A 416 33.81 2.39 2.00
N LYS A 417 34.32 3.41 1.30
CA LYS A 417 35.40 4.25 1.83
C LYS A 417 34.98 4.97 3.11
N PHE A 418 33.76 5.52 3.15
CA PHE A 418 33.25 6.20 4.34
C PHE A 418 33.22 5.29 5.57
N ILE A 419 32.72 4.05 5.41
CA ILE A 419 32.67 3.04 6.48
C ILE A 419 34.08 2.57 6.86
N GLN A 420 34.96 2.33 5.89
CA GLN A 420 36.34 1.91 6.15
C GLN A 420 37.13 2.99 6.90
N ASP A 421 37.00 4.27 6.51
CA ASP A 421 37.67 5.39 7.18
C ASP A 421 37.22 5.53 8.64
N LYS A 422 35.95 5.25 8.94
CA LYS A 422 35.38 5.19 10.29
C LYS A 422 35.99 4.05 11.10
N ILE A 423 36.01 2.83 10.55
CA ILE A 423 36.61 1.64 11.18
C ILE A 423 38.11 1.86 11.47
N LEU A 424 38.87 2.40 10.51
CA LEU A 424 40.31 2.67 10.68
C LEU A 424 40.60 3.67 11.80
N LYS A 425 39.66 4.58 12.08
CA LYS A 425 39.75 5.55 13.18
C LYS A 425 39.20 5.00 14.51
N SER A 426 38.84 3.72 14.56
CA SER A 426 38.14 3.10 15.70
C SER A 426 36.81 3.81 16.06
N ASP A 427 36.19 4.47 15.09
CA ASP A 427 34.87 5.10 15.20
C ASP A 427 33.84 4.15 14.59
N TYR A 428 33.25 3.30 15.44
CA TYR A 428 32.25 2.31 15.03
C TYR A 428 30.82 2.87 15.06
N PHE A 429 30.66 4.19 14.98
CA PHE A 429 29.35 4.86 15.04
C PHE A 429 29.15 5.79 13.84
N ILE A 430 28.06 5.55 13.11
CA ILE A 430 27.59 6.40 12.01
C ILE A 430 26.36 7.14 12.50
N SER A 431 26.52 8.46 12.68
CA SER A 431 25.48 9.34 13.22
C SER A 431 24.32 9.54 12.24
N GLY A 432 23.17 9.99 12.73
CA GLY A 432 22.03 10.32 11.86
C GLY A 432 22.35 11.43 10.84
N ASP A 433 23.21 12.39 11.21
CA ASP A 433 23.74 13.40 10.29
C ASP A 433 24.62 12.78 9.20
N ASP A 434 25.49 11.82 9.55
CA ASP A 434 26.31 11.11 8.57
C ASP A 434 25.43 10.35 7.55
N ILE A 435 24.40 9.63 8.03
CA ILE A 435 23.42 8.95 7.17
C ILE A 435 22.71 9.96 6.26
N TYR A 436 22.24 11.08 6.84
CA TYR A 436 21.57 12.13 6.09
C TYR A 436 22.50 12.77 5.05
N ARG A 437 23.78 12.97 5.36
CA ARG A 437 24.76 13.53 4.44
C ARG A 437 25.06 12.59 3.27
N LEU A 438 25.17 11.29 3.51
CA LEU A 438 25.29 10.27 2.47
C LEU A 438 24.04 10.26 1.58
N TYR A 439 22.87 10.18 2.19
CA TYR A 439 21.57 10.14 1.50
C TYR A 439 21.30 11.40 0.67
N ALA A 440 21.50 12.58 1.26
CA ALA A 440 21.26 13.88 0.61
C ALA A 440 22.36 14.28 -0.37
N GLY A 441 23.42 13.48 -0.53
CA GLY A 441 24.54 13.78 -1.41
C GLY A 441 25.38 14.96 -0.95
N LYS A 442 25.43 15.21 0.36
CA LYS A 442 26.31 16.24 0.97
C LYS A 442 27.76 15.78 1.10
N ILE A 443 28.07 14.56 0.66
CA ILE A 443 29.43 14.03 0.56
C ILE A 443 29.74 13.86 -0.93
N ASN A 444 30.70 14.64 -1.43
CA ASN A 444 31.17 14.64 -2.83
C ASN A 444 30.05 14.77 -3.89
N HIS A 445 28.90 15.36 -3.55
CA HIS A 445 27.75 15.53 -4.45
C HIS A 445 27.16 14.21 -4.99
N VAL A 446 27.39 13.08 -4.31
CA VAL A 446 26.86 11.76 -4.69
C VAL A 446 25.79 11.33 -3.70
N ASN A 447 24.54 11.20 -4.15
CA ASN A 447 23.48 10.61 -3.33
C ASN A 447 23.69 9.11 -3.18
N VAL A 448 23.89 8.66 -1.96
CA VAL A 448 23.87 7.23 -1.63
C VAL A 448 22.40 6.81 -1.44
N PRO A 449 21.91 5.83 -2.21
CA PRO A 449 20.56 5.33 -2.03
C PRO A 449 20.33 4.82 -0.59
N LEU A 450 19.18 5.14 0.00
CA LEU A 450 18.94 4.85 1.42
C LEU A 450 18.92 3.34 1.70
N GLU A 451 18.31 2.57 0.80
CA GLU A 451 18.26 1.11 0.89
C GLU A 451 19.67 0.50 0.87
N MET A 452 20.60 1.12 0.13
CA MET A 452 22.00 0.70 0.15
C MET A 452 22.65 0.92 1.51
N ILE A 453 22.38 2.05 2.18
CA ILE A 453 22.88 2.31 3.54
C ILE A 453 22.26 1.30 4.53
N GLU A 454 20.96 1.05 4.41
CA GLU A 454 20.24 0.04 5.20
C GLU A 454 20.85 -1.36 5.03
N ASP A 455 21.19 -1.76 3.81
CA ASP A 455 21.81 -3.06 3.55
C ASP A 455 23.22 -3.19 4.15
N TYR A 456 24.00 -2.10 4.13
CA TYR A 456 25.37 -2.09 4.67
C TYR A 456 25.42 -2.22 6.21
N THR A 457 24.34 -1.91 6.94
CA THR A 457 24.26 -2.25 8.38
C THR A 457 24.41 -3.75 8.64
N ARG A 458 23.89 -4.59 7.74
CA ARG A 458 23.98 -6.05 7.85
C ARG A 458 25.34 -6.58 7.44
N LEU A 459 25.97 -5.95 6.44
CA LEU A 459 27.30 -6.35 5.96
C LEU A 459 28.43 -5.97 6.95
N PHE A 460 28.23 -4.90 7.73
CA PHE A 460 29.19 -4.41 8.71
C PHE A 460 28.58 -4.37 10.12
N PRO A 461 28.27 -5.53 10.74
CA PRO A 461 27.56 -5.60 12.03
C PRO A 461 28.33 -4.98 13.20
N VAL A 462 29.63 -4.75 13.03
CA VAL A 462 30.49 -4.09 14.01
C VAL A 462 30.21 -2.57 14.09
N VAL A 463 29.67 -1.97 13.01
CA VAL A 463 29.37 -0.54 12.92
C VAL A 463 27.91 -0.32 13.28
N LYS A 464 27.66 0.59 14.24
CA LYS A 464 26.31 0.98 14.66
C LYS A 464 25.85 2.21 13.87
N PHE A 465 24.60 2.20 13.43
CA PHE A 465 23.98 3.28 12.67
C PHE A 465 22.84 3.88 13.48
N ASP A 466 22.81 5.21 13.60
CA ASP A 466 21.77 5.95 14.32
C ASP A 466 20.59 6.30 13.41
N TRP A 467 19.75 5.31 13.19
CA TRP A 467 18.51 5.47 12.40
C TRP A 467 17.52 6.42 13.07
N SER A 468 17.44 6.41 14.40
CA SER A 468 16.51 7.26 15.16
C SER A 468 16.78 8.73 14.92
N ASN A 469 18.06 9.16 14.98
CA ASN A 469 18.42 10.55 14.70
C ASN A 469 18.24 10.90 13.21
N PHE A 470 18.55 9.98 12.29
CA PHE A 470 18.26 10.18 10.87
C PHE A 470 16.77 10.41 10.60
N GLU A 471 15.89 9.61 11.20
CA GLU A 471 14.44 9.75 11.07
C GLU A 471 13.92 11.07 11.65
N GLU A 472 14.52 11.55 12.74
CA GLU A 472 14.22 12.87 13.29
C GLU A 472 14.61 13.99 12.31
N LEU A 473 15.84 13.95 11.76
CA LEU A 473 16.31 14.90 10.74
C LEU A 473 15.41 14.88 9.49
N MET A 474 15.01 13.70 9.03
CA MET A 474 14.09 13.56 7.89
C MET A 474 12.69 14.08 8.20
N ARG A 475 12.19 13.93 9.43
CA ARG A 475 10.92 14.53 9.89
C ARG A 475 11.03 16.05 9.93
N GLU A 476 12.13 16.59 10.42
CA GLU A 476 12.39 18.03 10.41
C GLU A 476 12.48 18.60 8.99
N GLU A 477 13.25 17.96 8.11
CA GLU A 477 13.35 18.32 6.69
C GLU A 477 12.00 18.25 5.99
N THR A 478 11.20 17.24 6.29
CA THR A 478 9.85 17.09 5.75
C THR A 478 8.91 18.15 6.31
N ARG A 479 9.01 18.51 7.59
CA ARG A 479 8.28 19.64 8.18
C ARG A 479 8.71 20.95 7.52
N LYS A 480 10.01 21.22 7.42
CA LYS A 480 10.58 22.37 6.72
C LYS A 480 10.13 22.40 5.27
N SER A 481 10.12 21.29 4.55
CA SER A 481 9.68 21.18 3.15
C SER A 481 8.17 21.26 2.98
N LYS A 482 7.36 20.74 3.91
CA LYS A 482 5.89 20.89 3.92
C LYS A 482 5.53 22.34 4.22
N ILE A 483 6.16 22.94 5.23
CA ILE A 483 6.11 24.37 5.51
C ILE A 483 6.53 25.11 4.25
N PHE A 484 7.67 24.80 3.63
CA PHE A 484 8.15 25.43 2.39
C PHE A 484 7.25 25.18 1.17
N SER A 485 6.50 24.07 1.11
CA SER A 485 5.52 23.80 0.05
C SER A 485 4.18 24.48 0.28
N VAL A 486 3.77 24.63 1.54
CA VAL A 486 2.63 25.47 1.95
C VAL A 486 2.99 26.92 1.65
N TYR A 487 4.18 27.34 2.06
CA TYR A 487 4.83 28.62 1.82
C TYR A 487 5.06 28.89 0.33
N ASN A 488 5.42 27.89 -0.50
CA ASN A 488 5.55 28.05 -1.96
C ASN A 488 4.24 27.95 -2.73
N LYS A 489 3.21 27.28 -2.19
CA LYS A 489 1.83 27.48 -2.65
C LYS A 489 1.40 28.92 -2.40
N THR A 490 1.97 29.58 -1.38
CA THR A 490 1.82 31.01 -1.10
C THR A 490 2.75 31.91 -1.94
N ILE A 491 3.96 31.47 -2.34
CA ILE A 491 5.01 32.33 -2.91
C ILE A 491 5.05 32.41 -4.44
N LYS A 492 4.25 31.62 -5.18
CA LYS A 492 3.96 32.02 -6.59
C LYS A 492 3.12 33.30 -6.70
N THR A 493 2.71 33.87 -5.58
CA THR A 493 2.39 35.29 -5.44
C THR A 493 3.38 35.90 -4.44
N ASN A 494 4.41 36.58 -4.95
CA ASN A 494 5.17 37.52 -4.13
C ASN A 494 4.18 38.55 -3.56
N GLU A 495 3.80 38.39 -2.28
CA GLU A 495 3.45 39.45 -1.31
C GLU A 495 2.95 38.83 0.02
N ASN A 496 3.72 39.03 1.09
CA ASN A 496 3.36 39.02 2.53
C ASN A 496 2.64 37.78 3.13
N VAL A 497 3.36 37.07 4.01
CA VAL A 497 2.95 35.87 4.79
C VAL A 497 1.89 36.15 5.88
N SER A 498 1.44 37.39 6.07
CA SER A 498 0.48 37.79 7.12
C SER A 498 -1.00 37.77 6.69
N GLN A 499 -1.33 37.15 5.55
CA GLN A 499 -2.63 37.30 4.87
C GLN A 499 -3.54 36.07 4.88
N HIS A 500 -3.10 34.92 5.41
CA HIS A 500 -3.93 33.71 5.46
C HIS A 500 -4.78 33.69 6.75
N PRO A 501 -6.07 33.29 6.69
CA PRO A 501 -6.87 33.15 7.90
C PRO A 501 -6.27 32.11 8.85
N THR A 502 -6.13 32.47 10.11
CA THR A 502 -5.55 31.63 11.18
C THR A 502 -6.64 31.01 12.05
N ASP A 503 -6.31 30.01 12.86
CA ASP A 503 -7.22 29.43 13.86
C ASP A 503 -7.84 30.49 14.78
N LYS A 504 -7.13 31.61 15.02
CA LYS A 504 -7.64 32.77 15.76
C LYS A 504 -8.86 33.43 15.11
N ILE A 505 -8.94 33.46 13.77
CA ILE A 505 -10.12 33.98 13.05
C ILE A 505 -11.30 33.02 13.23
N LEU A 506 -11.03 31.71 13.24
CA LEU A 506 -12.05 30.70 13.49
C LEU A 506 -12.61 30.82 14.92
N ASP A 507 -11.75 31.06 15.91
CA ASP A 507 -12.18 31.28 17.29
C ASP A 507 -13.05 32.53 17.45
N LEU A 508 -12.68 33.63 16.78
CA LEU A 508 -13.50 34.86 16.73
C LEU A 508 -14.87 34.60 16.08
N ILE A 509 -14.92 33.83 14.99
CA ILE A 509 -16.18 33.44 14.34
C ILE A 509 -17.03 32.57 15.29
N LYS A 510 -16.42 31.60 15.98
CA LYS A 510 -17.13 30.72 16.94
C LYS A 510 -17.69 31.47 18.14
N GLN A 511 -17.06 32.55 18.57
CA GLN A 511 -17.55 33.42 19.64
C GLN A 511 -18.82 34.18 19.25
N CYS A 512 -19.12 34.31 17.95
CA CYS A 512 -20.32 34.96 17.44
C CYS A 512 -21.38 33.92 17.04
N SER A 513 -22.24 33.53 17.99
CA SER A 513 -23.31 32.53 17.79
C SER A 513 -24.40 32.93 16.78
N SER A 514 -24.41 34.17 16.30
CA SER A 514 -25.40 34.73 15.37
C SER A 514 -24.98 34.69 13.90
N LEU A 515 -23.75 34.24 13.58
CA LEU A 515 -23.25 34.17 12.21
C LEU A 515 -23.89 33.00 11.45
N LYS A 516 -24.34 33.26 10.23
CA LYS A 516 -24.88 32.22 9.34
C LYS A 516 -23.78 31.76 8.38
N GLN A 517 -23.89 30.52 7.92
CA GLN A 517 -23.11 30.02 6.79
C GLN A 517 -23.21 30.97 5.59
N THR A 518 -22.09 31.17 4.88
CA THR A 518 -22.09 31.99 3.66
C THR A 518 -22.68 31.18 2.50
N ILE A 519 -23.69 31.72 1.82
CA ILE A 519 -24.32 31.11 0.65
C ILE A 519 -23.54 31.53 -0.62
N ASP A 520 -22.80 30.60 -1.23
CA ASP A 520 -22.02 30.85 -2.46
C ASP A 520 -22.47 30.02 -3.67
N GLU A 521 -22.91 28.77 -3.48
CA GLU A 521 -23.26 27.82 -4.55
C GLU A 521 -24.12 28.38 -5.70
N PRO A 522 -25.28 29.05 -5.47
CA PRO A 522 -26.11 29.53 -6.58
C PRO A 522 -25.51 30.75 -7.30
N TYR A 523 -24.63 31.50 -6.64
CA TYR A 523 -24.15 32.79 -7.13
C TYR A 523 -22.74 32.75 -7.69
N LYS A 524 -21.90 31.80 -7.25
CA LYS A 524 -20.52 31.66 -7.74
C LYS A 524 -20.44 31.36 -9.24
N TYR A 525 -21.52 30.84 -9.84
CA TYR A 525 -21.64 30.60 -11.28
C TYR A 525 -22.30 31.76 -12.06
N GLN A 526 -22.78 32.80 -11.38
CA GLN A 526 -23.42 33.99 -11.94
C GLN A 526 -22.59 35.25 -11.68
N ALA A 527 -21.27 35.17 -11.89
CA ALA A 527 -20.34 36.27 -11.59
C ALA A 527 -20.55 37.53 -12.46
N ASP A 528 -21.24 37.39 -13.59
CA ASP A 528 -21.63 38.46 -14.50
C ASP A 528 -22.68 39.41 -13.91
N LYS A 529 -23.38 38.98 -12.85
CA LYS A 529 -24.37 39.78 -12.14
C LYS A 529 -23.79 40.31 -10.83
N SER A 530 -24.08 41.57 -10.53
CA SER A 530 -23.87 42.11 -9.18
C SER A 530 -24.79 41.41 -8.18
N LEU A 531 -24.27 41.11 -7.00
CA LEU A 531 -25.02 40.42 -5.94
C LEU A 531 -25.20 41.33 -4.73
N ASN A 532 -26.44 41.52 -4.30
CA ASN A 532 -26.73 42.18 -3.03
C ASN A 532 -26.48 41.20 -1.88
N ALA A 533 -25.69 41.60 -0.89
CA ALA A 533 -25.34 40.80 0.28
C ALA A 533 -25.36 41.65 1.54
N LYS A 534 -25.30 41.01 2.71
CA LYS A 534 -25.23 41.64 4.02
C LYS A 534 -23.94 41.26 4.73
N VAL A 535 -23.23 42.27 5.23
CA VAL A 535 -22.04 42.09 6.05
C VAL A 535 -22.44 41.50 7.41
N GLN A 536 -21.87 40.35 7.73
CA GLN A 536 -22.08 39.69 9.02
C GLN A 536 -21.00 40.11 10.03
N LEU A 537 -19.73 40.12 9.60
CA LEU A 537 -18.58 40.43 10.46
C LEU A 537 -17.46 41.09 9.65
N ILE A 538 -16.79 42.06 10.25
CA ILE A 538 -15.56 42.65 9.72
C ILE A 538 -14.47 42.47 10.78
N ILE A 539 -13.33 41.91 10.37
CA ILE A 539 -12.17 41.67 11.23
C ILE A 539 -11.02 42.51 10.69
N GLN A 540 -10.45 43.35 11.54
CA GLN A 540 -9.29 44.15 11.21
C GLN A 540 -8.02 43.32 11.44
N ASN A 541 -7.15 43.28 10.42
CA ASN A 541 -5.84 42.64 10.47
C ASN A 541 -4.75 43.72 10.49
N ASN A 542 -4.17 43.96 11.66
CA ASN A 542 -3.06 44.88 11.81
C ASN A 542 -1.72 44.13 11.72
N ASN A 543 -1.15 44.12 10.51
CA ASN A 543 0.11 43.44 10.20
C ASN A 543 1.28 43.91 11.09
N SER A 544 1.26 45.16 11.56
CA SER A 544 2.36 45.75 12.36
C SER A 544 2.37 45.27 13.82
N LYS A 545 1.23 44.82 14.34
CA LYS A 545 1.07 44.37 15.75
C LYS A 545 0.70 42.88 15.88
N ASN A 546 0.53 42.18 14.75
CA ASN A 546 0.08 40.79 14.68
C ASN A 546 -1.20 40.53 15.50
N GLN A 547 -2.12 41.51 15.48
CA GLN A 547 -3.32 41.56 16.29
C GLN A 547 -4.56 41.55 15.39
N LEU A 548 -5.53 40.69 15.75
CA LEU A 548 -6.83 40.60 15.10
C LEU A 548 -7.89 41.15 16.05
N THR A 549 -8.68 42.10 15.59
CA THR A 549 -9.77 42.70 16.38
C THR A 549 -11.03 42.76 15.56
N VAL A 550 -12.19 42.60 16.22
CA VAL A 550 -13.48 42.94 15.62
C VAL A 550 -13.45 44.43 15.28
N PHE A 551 -13.94 44.78 14.10
CA PHE A 551 -13.91 46.13 13.55
C PHE A 551 -14.43 47.19 14.54
N GLN A 552 -13.68 48.28 14.69
CA GLN A 552 -14.07 49.45 15.49
C GLN A 552 -14.18 50.72 14.62
N SER A 553 -13.19 50.96 13.76
CA SER A 553 -13.18 52.07 12.79
C SER A 553 -12.31 51.73 11.58
N ILE A 554 -12.49 52.46 10.48
CA ILE A 554 -11.66 52.27 9.28
C ILE A 554 -10.30 52.96 9.48
N ASP A 555 -9.25 52.17 9.43
CA ASP A 555 -7.85 52.58 9.28
C ASP A 555 -7.35 52.21 7.88
N LYS A 556 -6.89 53.22 7.11
CA LYS A 556 -6.35 53.06 5.75
C LYS A 556 -5.07 52.23 5.68
N ASN A 557 -4.37 52.07 6.81
CA ASN A 557 -3.12 51.30 6.87
C ASN A 557 -3.35 49.83 7.25
N CYS A 558 -4.59 49.42 7.47
CA CYS A 558 -4.95 48.05 7.82
C CYS A 558 -5.62 47.33 6.65
N LYS A 559 -5.48 46.00 6.62
CA LYS A 559 -6.28 45.12 5.77
C LYS A 559 -7.37 44.45 6.62
N TYR A 560 -8.43 43.99 5.98
CA TYR A 560 -9.61 43.47 6.67
C TYR A 560 -10.05 42.15 6.06
N TYR A 561 -10.71 41.33 6.87
CA TYR A 561 -11.54 40.22 6.42
C TYR A 561 -13.01 40.64 6.55
N VAL A 562 -13.76 40.57 5.46
CA VAL A 562 -15.20 40.85 5.42
C VAL A 562 -15.94 39.53 5.19
N LEU A 563 -16.79 39.17 6.14
CA LEU A 563 -17.69 38.03 6.08
C LEU A 563 -19.07 38.50 5.63
N LEU A 564 -19.59 37.86 4.58
CA LEU A 564 -20.93 38.12 4.04
C LEU A 564 -21.85 36.91 4.28
N ASP A 565 -23.15 37.17 4.31
CA ASP A 565 -24.17 36.12 4.32
C ASP A 565 -24.27 35.37 2.98
N GLN A 566 -23.97 36.03 1.86
CA GLN A 566 -23.89 35.42 0.54
C GLN A 566 -22.85 36.13 -0.35
N THR A 567 -22.29 35.43 -1.33
CA THR A 567 -21.27 36.01 -2.23
C THR A 567 -21.23 35.32 -3.60
N ASN A 568 -20.94 36.11 -4.65
CA ASN A 568 -20.66 35.62 -6.01
C ASN A 568 -19.14 35.43 -6.27
N PHE A 569 -18.29 35.75 -5.30
CA PHE A 569 -16.84 35.57 -5.38
C PHE A 569 -16.45 34.10 -5.19
N TYR A 570 -15.61 33.59 -6.08
CA TYR A 570 -15.03 32.26 -6.00
C TYR A 570 -13.81 32.28 -5.06
N SER A 571 -13.85 31.44 -4.03
CA SER A 571 -12.70 31.14 -3.17
C SER A 571 -11.81 30.08 -3.81
N THR A 572 -10.53 30.05 -3.46
CA THR A 572 -9.63 29.01 -4.01
C THR A 572 -10.16 27.61 -3.69
N GLY A 573 -10.36 26.81 -4.73
CA GLY A 573 -10.99 25.49 -4.62
C GLY A 573 -10.94 24.75 -5.94
N GLY A 574 -11.00 23.43 -5.90
CA GLY A 574 -11.08 22.59 -7.11
C GLY A 574 -9.92 22.74 -8.11
N GLY A 575 -8.80 23.36 -7.75
CA GLY A 575 -7.69 23.67 -8.68
C GLY A 575 -7.81 25.01 -9.41
N GLN A 576 -8.84 25.80 -9.12
CA GLN A 576 -8.99 27.18 -9.59
C GLN A 576 -8.63 28.18 -8.46
N THR A 577 -7.98 29.29 -8.83
CA THR A 577 -7.60 30.35 -7.88
C THR A 577 -8.78 31.30 -7.57
N PHE A 578 -8.64 32.08 -6.50
CA PHE A 578 -9.64 33.05 -6.03
C PHE A 578 -9.87 34.25 -6.99
N ASP A 579 -11.02 34.90 -6.82
CA ASP A 579 -11.37 36.14 -7.52
C ASP A 579 -10.86 37.41 -6.86
N HIS A 580 -10.80 38.46 -7.67
CA HIS A 580 -10.70 39.85 -7.22
C HIS A 580 -11.98 40.59 -7.57
N GLY A 581 -12.16 41.77 -6.99
CA GLY A 581 -13.31 42.61 -7.29
C GLY A 581 -13.52 43.68 -6.23
N LYS A 582 -14.74 44.15 -6.10
CA LYS A 582 -15.13 45.17 -5.13
C LYS A 582 -16.44 44.84 -4.43
N ILE A 583 -16.54 45.23 -3.17
CA ILE A 583 -17.76 45.20 -2.36
C ILE A 583 -18.13 46.66 -2.08
N GLN A 584 -19.27 47.12 -2.57
CA GLN A 584 -19.72 48.51 -2.46
C GLN A 584 -20.79 48.65 -1.38
N PHE A 585 -20.59 49.57 -0.44
CA PHE A 585 -21.55 49.92 0.60
C PHE A 585 -22.48 51.05 0.12
N SER A 586 -23.62 51.22 0.80
CA SER A 586 -24.66 52.20 0.42
C SER A 586 -24.21 53.67 0.52
N ASN A 587 -23.20 53.97 1.35
CA ASN A 587 -22.57 55.28 1.49
C ASN A 587 -21.45 55.56 0.46
N ASN A 588 -21.37 54.78 -0.62
CA ASN A 588 -20.28 54.80 -1.61
C ASN A 588 -18.90 54.37 -1.11
N LEU A 589 -18.76 53.89 0.12
CA LEU A 589 -17.53 53.24 0.58
C LEU A 589 -17.29 51.96 -0.23
N ILE A 590 -16.07 51.78 -0.72
CA ILE A 590 -15.69 50.60 -1.51
C ILE A 590 -14.67 49.79 -0.73
N PHE A 591 -14.92 48.50 -0.58
CA PHE A 591 -13.92 47.53 -0.14
C PHE A 591 -13.35 46.80 -1.34
N GLN A 592 -12.06 46.98 -1.60
CA GLN A 592 -11.34 46.34 -2.69
C GLN A 592 -10.94 44.93 -2.24
N VAL A 593 -11.42 43.89 -2.93
CA VAL A 593 -11.14 42.48 -2.63
C VAL A 593 -9.89 42.05 -3.38
N GLU A 594 -8.87 41.66 -2.63
CA GLU A 594 -7.60 41.15 -3.14
C GLU A 594 -7.49 39.63 -3.03
N ASN A 595 -8.22 39.00 -2.10
CA ASN A 595 -8.20 37.56 -1.93
C ASN A 595 -9.53 37.06 -1.34
N VAL A 596 -9.86 35.79 -1.59
CA VAL A 596 -11.10 35.15 -1.12
C VAL A 596 -10.76 33.76 -0.57
N PHE A 597 -10.99 33.59 0.72
CA PHE A 597 -10.68 32.36 1.44
C PHE A 597 -11.95 31.61 1.82
N ARG A 598 -11.89 30.27 1.76
CA ARG A 598 -12.89 29.39 2.37
C ARG A 598 -12.36 28.93 3.72
N LEU A 599 -13.11 29.20 4.78
CA LEU A 599 -12.82 28.74 6.13
C LEU A 599 -14.06 28.00 6.65
N HIS A 600 -14.03 26.65 6.57
CA HIS A 600 -15.20 25.80 6.82
C HIS A 600 -16.41 26.25 5.96
N GLU A 601 -17.53 26.59 6.60
CA GLU A 601 -18.77 27.03 5.97
C GLU A 601 -18.82 28.55 5.67
N HIS A 602 -17.71 29.27 5.85
CA HIS A 602 -17.65 30.72 5.69
C HIS A 602 -16.70 31.15 4.57
N ILE A 603 -17.10 32.19 3.81
CA ILE A 603 -16.26 32.82 2.80
C ILE A 603 -15.78 34.19 3.28
N LEU A 604 -14.47 34.33 3.38
CA LEU A 604 -13.80 35.54 3.85
C LEU A 604 -13.22 36.32 2.67
N HIS A 605 -13.64 37.58 2.54
CA HIS A 605 -13.12 38.51 1.54
C HIS A 605 -12.02 39.34 2.18
N TYR A 606 -10.79 39.19 1.68
CA TYR A 606 -9.62 39.88 2.21
C TYR A 606 -9.22 41.04 1.31
N GLY A 607 -8.92 42.17 1.91
CA GLY A 607 -8.68 43.40 1.16
C GLY A 607 -8.61 44.65 2.03
N TYR A 608 -8.90 45.80 1.43
CA TYR A 608 -8.80 47.11 2.09
C TYR A 608 -9.93 48.07 1.65
N PHE A 609 -10.23 49.05 2.48
CA PHE A 609 -11.24 50.07 2.19
C PHE A 609 -10.65 51.25 1.41
N LEU A 610 -11.38 51.73 0.40
CA LEU A 610 -11.12 52.92 -0.39
C LEU A 610 -11.99 54.07 0.14
N GLY A 611 -11.73 54.53 1.37
CA GLY A 611 -12.53 55.53 2.05
C GLY A 611 -12.32 55.51 3.55
N ASN A 612 -12.95 56.45 4.26
CA ASN A 612 -12.94 56.57 5.73
C ASN A 612 -14.34 56.75 6.30
N GLU A 613 -15.39 56.56 5.49
CA GLU A 613 -16.77 56.72 5.92
C GLU A 613 -17.16 55.66 6.97
N ASN A 614 -18.04 56.02 7.90
CA ASN A 614 -18.56 55.06 8.87
C ASN A 614 -19.41 53.98 8.19
N ILE A 615 -19.31 52.75 8.69
CA ILE A 615 -20.10 51.61 8.20
C ILE A 615 -21.40 51.54 8.99
N ASP A 616 -22.36 52.40 8.64
CA ASP A 616 -23.65 52.49 9.33
C ASP A 616 -24.70 51.52 8.76
N ASP A 617 -24.53 51.12 7.49
CA ASP A 617 -25.36 50.13 6.79
C ASP A 617 -24.53 48.89 6.45
N LYS A 618 -25.12 47.72 6.66
CA LYS A 618 -24.51 46.41 6.40
C LYS A 618 -24.88 45.85 5.03
N ASN A 619 -25.77 46.49 4.28
CA ASN A 619 -26.11 46.07 2.92
C ASN A 619 -25.03 46.50 1.93
N VAL A 620 -24.59 45.56 1.10
CA VAL A 620 -23.50 45.75 0.14
C VAL A 620 -23.81 45.12 -1.22
N VAL A 621 -23.16 45.64 -2.26
CA VAL A 621 -23.20 45.10 -3.63
C VAL A 621 -21.85 44.50 -3.99
N CYS A 622 -21.82 43.22 -4.33
CA CYS A 622 -20.64 42.45 -4.68
C CYS A 622 -20.43 42.41 -6.20
N CYS A 623 -19.27 42.88 -6.66
CA CYS A 623 -18.90 42.96 -8.08
C CYS A 623 -17.54 42.28 -8.32
N VAL A 624 -17.54 41.16 -9.06
CA VAL A 624 -16.33 40.39 -9.40
C VAL A 624 -15.63 40.99 -10.63
N ASP A 625 -14.29 40.92 -10.67
CA ASP A 625 -13.52 41.21 -11.90
C ASP A 625 -13.74 40.09 -12.93
N MET A 626 -14.64 40.37 -13.88
CA MET A 626 -15.02 39.42 -14.91
C MET A 626 -13.88 39.03 -15.85
N LYS A 627 -12.93 39.93 -16.11
CA LYS A 627 -11.79 39.61 -16.99
C LYS A 627 -10.90 38.56 -16.32
N ARG A 628 -10.60 38.74 -15.04
CA ARG A 628 -9.87 37.74 -14.25
C ARG A 628 -10.64 36.42 -14.20
N ARG A 629 -11.92 36.46 -13.82
CA ARG A 629 -12.75 35.25 -13.68
C ARG A 629 -12.75 34.40 -14.95
N LEU A 630 -12.96 35.01 -16.12
CA LEU A 630 -13.00 34.29 -17.39
C LEU A 630 -11.65 33.61 -17.72
N ASN A 631 -10.52 34.26 -17.44
CA ASN A 631 -9.20 33.66 -17.65
C ASN A 631 -8.95 32.46 -16.72
N LEU A 632 -9.38 32.57 -15.46
CA LEU A 632 -9.27 31.47 -14.50
C LEU A 632 -10.11 30.26 -14.93
N SER A 633 -11.36 30.49 -15.35
CA SER A 633 -12.23 29.43 -15.85
C SER A 633 -11.64 28.74 -17.10
N ARG A 634 -11.07 29.49 -18.05
CA ARG A 634 -10.43 28.94 -19.25
C ARG A 634 -9.24 28.02 -18.91
N ASN A 635 -8.38 28.45 -17.98
CA ASN A 635 -7.23 27.65 -17.54
C ASN A 635 -7.68 26.37 -16.82
N HIS A 636 -8.72 26.47 -16.00
CA HIS A 636 -9.27 25.32 -15.30
C HIS A 636 -9.84 24.29 -16.29
N THR A 637 -10.63 24.73 -17.27
CA THR A 637 -11.12 23.86 -18.36
C THR A 637 -9.97 23.23 -19.15
N THR A 638 -8.96 24.02 -19.52
CA THR A 638 -7.78 23.53 -20.26
C THR A 638 -7.03 22.45 -19.49
N THR A 639 -6.92 22.58 -18.16
CA THR A 639 -6.28 21.56 -17.32
C THR A 639 -7.00 20.21 -17.41
N HIS A 640 -8.33 20.21 -17.40
CA HIS A 640 -9.12 18.99 -17.58
C HIS A 640 -8.95 18.40 -18.98
N LEU A 641 -8.92 19.24 -20.02
CA LEU A 641 -8.69 18.80 -21.41
C LEU A 641 -7.30 18.16 -21.57
N VAL A 642 -6.25 18.82 -21.08
CA VAL A 642 -4.88 18.28 -21.12
C VAL A 642 -4.78 16.97 -20.35
N ASN A 643 -5.37 16.89 -19.15
CA ASN A 643 -5.39 15.65 -18.37
C ASN A 643 -6.12 14.52 -19.12
N ARG A 644 -7.22 14.82 -19.82
CA ARG A 644 -7.92 13.83 -20.66
C ARG A 644 -7.04 13.35 -21.81
N ILE A 645 -6.41 14.27 -22.55
CA ILE A 645 -5.52 13.96 -23.68
C ILE A 645 -4.30 13.16 -23.22
N LEU A 646 -3.68 13.54 -22.09
CA LEU A 646 -2.56 12.79 -21.52
C LEU A 646 -2.97 11.37 -21.14
N ARG A 647 -4.18 11.17 -20.60
CA ARG A 647 -4.70 9.82 -20.32
C ARG A 647 -4.95 9.02 -21.58
N GLU A 648 -5.42 9.63 -22.66
CA GLU A 648 -5.57 8.93 -23.96
C GLU A 648 -4.20 8.52 -24.50
N LEU A 649 -3.30 9.49 -24.67
CA LEU A 649 -1.99 9.27 -25.27
C LEU A 649 -1.07 8.34 -24.45
N LEU A 650 -1.19 8.35 -23.12
CA LEU A 650 -0.33 7.56 -22.24
C LEU A 650 -0.95 6.25 -21.73
N ASN A 651 -2.25 6.01 -21.97
CA ASN A 651 -2.87 4.71 -21.63
C ASN A 651 -3.04 3.78 -22.85
N ASP A 652 -2.93 4.28 -24.08
CA ASP A 652 -2.93 3.47 -25.30
C ASP A 652 -1.51 2.97 -25.70
N SER A 653 -0.60 2.78 -24.73
CA SER A 653 0.72 2.16 -24.94
C SER A 653 1.15 1.22 -23.83
#